data_AF-A0A7K4GX25-F1
#
_entry.id   AF-A0A7K4GX25-F1
#
_cell.length_a   1.000
_cell.length_b   1.000
_cell.length_c   1.000
_cell.angle_alpha   90.00
_cell.angle_beta   90.00
_cell.angle_gamma   90.00
#
_symmetry.space_group_name_H-M   'P 1'
#
loop_
_entity.id
_entity.type
_entity.pdbx_description
1 polymer ?
#
loop_
_entity_poly.entity_id
_entity_poly.type
_entity_poly.pdbx_seq_one_letter_code
_entity_poly.pdbx_strand_id
1 'polypeptide(L)'
;MLNKSKLNLSVILLVLGLGLIPTGLFIDAYLTDEVSSNVSVVLEAIEEEAVSDIEESYLGLGIPEVIPALFDSLIPEIQTEIVYPIGIPKTLLYIKNKTLEVLPMYINASEAANAIYYVIKNVIENNSTSTAYAESVFFNDVDFESNFSADIKGVSEFMNSGAINLTFSANTTHRLLNGYSYNNTNYPGIFSSVELGIGLLNWLDFYSDAFEDNGDNRTLIQMVYDCSWESNQLQNFSAYIKSYLWEIIVKNNYTSKGYTTLEEYALDVFYSQWSNGTMKPSGISLDLIGDDFTQRIYGLEVGRDEPSNITTDATIDLWDPMNPSSFVNITGIKKWFNASGGDNSTEYDLKFAFALTNKSYDVLMDWLITTVKDTLVPVIFSLPFPVGFGMTPTEFTIDLLLDQWANATTFEEGINLRHGLKGFEVGIPEKTNITLSSAINLFNTSTISSFIHRDGILDWIDAYQGDTDTQNDILSTFNLDLTQFDMLTDWLFITMRYNVIPNITAILTGSSMRNYAQNEFYTQWSDARIFEDGLVLGPVLGLDLVSEWEIGIPIKSNIDVSKSEYLWNEDEDYSITHFKGISLWFKAMKDTSTYNYLQNNLEISDTEMDTILEWLIRIREDYVVPSSQNEADLPVDHYTLGDNIFLGFVIAGGVLTGLGVVGVILQVIFKRK
;
A
#
# COMPACT_ATOMS: atom_id res chain seq x y z
N MET A 1 -76.24 24.19 72.65
CA MET A 1 -75.28 23.36 73.41
C MET A 1 -74.65 22.36 72.44
N LEU A 2 -73.35 22.11 72.65
CA LEU A 2 -72.35 21.39 71.85
C LEU A 2 -72.87 20.37 70.80
N ASN A 3 -72.25 20.31 69.61
CA ASN A 3 -70.87 19.86 69.54
C ASN A 3 -69.88 20.84 68.88
N LYS A 4 -69.36 21.77 69.71
CA LYS A 4 -68.03 22.40 69.49
C LYS A 4 -66.92 21.35 69.28
N SER A 5 -67.10 20.09 69.72
CA SER A 5 -66.15 19.00 69.46
C SER A 5 -66.13 18.55 68.00
N LYS A 6 -67.26 18.58 67.27
CA LYS A 6 -67.30 18.19 65.84
C LYS A 6 -66.68 19.26 64.95
N LEU A 7 -66.89 20.54 65.27
CA LEU A 7 -66.27 21.65 64.53
C LEU A 7 -64.74 21.70 64.75
N ASN A 8 -64.27 21.45 65.98
CA ASN A 8 -62.83 21.36 66.25
C ASN A 8 -62.19 20.10 65.65
N LEU A 9 -62.88 18.95 65.63
CA LEU A 9 -62.36 17.74 64.99
C LEU A 9 -62.28 17.88 63.46
N SER A 10 -63.29 18.50 62.83
CA SER A 10 -63.29 18.76 61.39
C SER A 10 -62.26 19.80 60.98
N VAL A 11 -62.01 20.84 61.79
CA VAL A 11 -60.95 21.84 61.52
C VAL A 11 -59.56 21.25 61.79
N ILE A 12 -59.39 20.39 62.80
CA ILE A 12 -58.13 19.67 63.05
C ILE A 12 -57.87 18.64 61.94
N LEU A 13 -58.89 17.92 61.45
CA LEU A 13 -58.78 17.02 60.29
C LEU A 13 -58.53 17.77 58.98
N LEU A 14 -59.08 18.98 58.81
CA LEU A 14 -58.80 19.83 57.65
C LEU A 14 -57.38 20.43 57.72
N VAL A 15 -56.90 20.83 58.90
CA VAL A 15 -55.53 21.37 59.10
C VAL A 15 -54.49 20.24 59.05
N LEU A 16 -54.79 19.04 59.54
CA LEU A 16 -53.94 17.86 59.37
C LEU A 16 -54.00 17.34 57.93
N GLY A 17 -55.16 17.33 57.26
CA GLY A 17 -55.27 16.97 55.84
C GLY A 17 -54.58 17.97 54.91
N LEU A 18 -54.68 19.27 55.17
CA LEU A 18 -53.98 20.33 54.43
C LEU A 18 -52.50 20.44 54.77
N GLY A 19 -52.04 19.89 55.91
CA GLY A 19 -50.62 19.77 56.25
C GLY A 19 -49.98 18.48 55.72
N LEU A 20 -50.71 17.37 55.73
CA LEU A 20 -50.22 16.04 55.33
C LEU A 20 -50.23 15.82 53.81
N ILE A 21 -51.15 16.42 53.05
CA ILE A 21 -51.12 16.35 51.58
C ILE A 21 -49.87 17.04 51.00
N PRO A 22 -49.50 18.28 51.41
CA PRO A 22 -48.23 18.87 51.01
C PRO A 22 -47.02 18.09 51.50
N THR A 23 -47.08 17.46 52.68
CA THR A 23 -45.95 16.67 53.21
C THR A 23 -45.76 15.37 52.43
N GLY A 24 -46.84 14.69 52.04
CA GLY A 24 -46.79 13.51 51.17
C GLY A 24 -46.34 13.85 49.75
N LEU A 25 -46.83 14.96 49.18
CA LEU A 25 -46.35 15.48 47.88
C LEU A 25 -44.90 15.96 47.94
N PHE A 26 -44.46 16.52 49.07
CA PHE A 26 -43.08 16.95 49.29
C PHE A 26 -42.14 15.75 49.48
N ILE A 27 -42.58 14.70 50.18
CA ILE A 27 -41.81 13.45 50.32
C ILE A 27 -41.76 12.70 48.98
N ASP A 28 -42.86 12.62 48.23
CA ASP A 28 -42.91 12.01 46.89
C ASP A 28 -42.03 12.79 45.89
N ALA A 29 -42.10 14.12 45.90
CA ALA A 29 -41.22 14.97 45.08
C ALA A 29 -39.74 14.84 45.51
N TYR A 30 -39.44 14.89 46.81
CA TYR A 30 -38.07 14.76 47.34
C TYR A 30 -37.47 13.38 47.03
N LEU A 31 -38.24 12.29 47.19
CA LEU A 31 -37.79 10.94 46.84
C LEU A 31 -37.65 10.76 45.32
N THR A 32 -38.53 11.37 44.52
CA THR A 32 -38.41 11.37 43.05
C THR A 32 -37.18 12.16 42.60
N ASP A 33 -36.88 13.30 43.22
CA ASP A 33 -35.69 14.12 42.94
C ASP A 33 -34.40 13.40 43.36
N GLU A 34 -34.39 12.73 44.51
CA GLU A 34 -33.24 11.96 45.01
C GLU A 34 -32.97 10.73 44.12
N VAL A 35 -34.02 10.02 43.69
CA VAL A 35 -33.86 8.89 42.78
C VAL A 35 -33.47 9.34 41.38
N SER A 36 -34.03 10.44 40.88
CA SER A 36 -33.63 11.03 39.61
C SER A 36 -32.16 11.44 39.63
N SER A 37 -31.69 12.02 40.73
CA SER A 37 -30.27 12.33 40.93
C SER A 37 -29.40 11.07 40.95
N ASN A 38 -29.81 10.02 41.65
CA ASN A 38 -29.01 8.80 41.74
C ASN A 38 -28.99 8.01 40.41
N VAL A 39 -30.10 7.99 39.66
CA VAL A 39 -30.14 7.36 38.33
C VAL A 39 -29.26 8.14 37.34
N SER A 40 -29.29 9.47 37.37
CA SER A 40 -28.40 10.35 36.59
C SER A 40 -26.92 10.01 36.83
N VAL A 41 -26.49 9.97 38.09
CA VAL A 41 -25.10 9.61 38.46
C VAL A 41 -24.72 8.21 38.00
N VAL A 42 -25.64 7.23 38.11
CA VAL A 42 -25.40 5.87 37.63
C VAL A 42 -25.28 5.81 36.11
N LEU A 43 -26.10 6.56 35.38
CA LEU A 43 -26.05 6.62 33.93
C LEU A 43 -24.76 7.26 33.43
N GLU A 44 -24.33 8.37 34.01
CA GLU A 44 -23.03 8.99 33.72
C GLU A 44 -21.87 8.02 33.97
N ALA A 45 -21.89 7.29 35.09
CA ALA A 45 -20.87 6.27 35.40
C ALA A 45 -20.91 5.08 34.41
N ILE A 46 -22.10 4.67 33.97
CA ILE A 46 -22.28 3.62 32.95
C ILE A 46 -21.69 4.06 31.62
N GLU A 47 -21.98 5.28 31.17
CA GLU A 47 -21.42 5.82 29.93
C GLU A 47 -19.89 5.90 30.03
N GLU A 48 -19.34 6.47 31.10
CA GLU A 48 -17.89 6.62 31.23
C GLU A 48 -17.16 5.26 31.23
N GLU A 49 -17.67 4.26 31.95
CA GLU A 49 -17.09 2.91 31.97
C GLU A 49 -17.24 2.22 30.60
N ALA A 50 -18.44 2.28 30.00
CA ALA A 50 -18.69 1.65 28.71
C ALA A 50 -17.85 2.25 27.58
N VAL A 51 -17.70 3.58 27.56
CA VAL A 51 -16.82 4.27 26.61
C VAL A 51 -15.37 3.88 26.83
N SER A 52 -14.94 3.75 28.09
CA SER A 52 -13.59 3.28 28.43
C SER A 52 -13.34 1.85 27.95
N ASP A 53 -14.28 0.92 28.19
CA ASP A 53 -14.18 -0.49 27.77
C ASP A 53 -14.19 -0.64 26.24
N ILE A 54 -15.04 0.14 25.55
CA ILE A 54 -15.07 0.19 24.09
C ILE A 54 -13.75 0.76 23.56
N GLU A 55 -13.28 1.89 24.09
CA GLU A 55 -11.97 2.47 23.74
C GLU A 55 -10.85 1.43 23.91
N GLU A 56 -10.77 0.79 25.07
CA GLU A 56 -9.74 -0.21 25.40
C GLU A 56 -9.77 -1.44 24.47
N SER A 57 -10.96 -1.86 24.07
CA SER A 57 -11.19 -2.93 23.10
C SER A 57 -10.70 -2.54 21.70
N TYR A 58 -11.03 -1.34 21.21
CA TYR A 58 -10.56 -0.84 19.91
C TYR A 58 -9.05 -0.61 19.91
N LEU A 59 -8.47 -0.18 21.02
CA LEU A 59 -7.01 0.01 21.16
C LEU A 59 -6.24 -1.32 21.04
N GLY A 60 -6.77 -2.43 21.57
CA GLY A 60 -6.15 -3.75 21.45
C GLY A 60 -6.46 -4.47 20.14
N LEU A 61 -7.75 -4.53 19.79
CA LEU A 61 -8.25 -5.27 18.63
C LEU A 61 -8.03 -4.55 17.31
N GLY A 62 -7.68 -3.27 17.29
CA GLY A 62 -7.36 -2.52 16.07
C GLY A 62 -5.94 -2.78 15.53
N ILE A 63 -5.09 -3.47 16.28
CA ILE A 63 -3.70 -3.79 15.87
C ILE A 63 -3.66 -4.57 14.54
N PRO A 64 -4.44 -5.67 14.36
CA PRO A 64 -4.41 -6.46 13.15
C PRO A 64 -4.87 -5.73 11.89
N GLU A 65 -5.70 -4.69 12.00
CA GLU A 65 -6.16 -3.88 10.87
C GLU A 65 -5.20 -2.72 10.57
N VAL A 66 -4.68 -2.07 11.61
CA VAL A 66 -3.82 -0.89 11.48
C VAL A 66 -2.44 -1.24 10.95
N ILE A 67 -1.85 -2.36 11.41
CA ILE A 67 -0.51 -2.76 10.99
C ILE A 67 -0.41 -2.98 9.47
N PRO A 68 -1.25 -3.82 8.83
CA PRO A 68 -1.17 -4.02 7.39
C PRO A 68 -1.38 -2.73 6.59
N ALA A 69 -2.35 -1.90 7.00
CA ALA A 69 -2.60 -0.61 6.35
C ALA A 69 -1.38 0.34 6.44
N LEU A 70 -0.69 0.32 7.59
CA LEU A 70 0.54 1.07 7.77
C LEU A 70 1.67 0.54 6.87
N PHE A 71 1.86 -0.78 6.81
CA PHE A 71 2.84 -1.40 5.90
C PHE A 71 2.59 -1.01 4.44
N ASP A 72 1.34 -1.13 3.98
CA ASP A 72 0.96 -0.78 2.61
C ASP A 72 1.24 0.70 2.31
N SER A 73 1.05 1.59 3.29
CA SER A 73 1.37 3.02 3.15
C SER A 73 2.88 3.30 3.06
N LEU A 74 3.71 2.48 3.71
CA LEU A 74 5.17 2.65 3.75
C LEU A 74 5.89 2.05 2.55
N ILE A 75 5.34 1.01 1.93
CA ILE A 75 5.97 0.32 0.78
C ILE A 75 6.39 1.33 -0.31
N PRO A 76 5.52 2.23 -0.81
CA PRO A 76 5.90 3.20 -1.84
C PRO A 76 7.03 4.14 -1.41
N GLU A 77 7.09 4.50 -0.12
CA GLU A 77 8.10 5.39 0.43
C GLU A 77 9.48 4.72 0.45
N ILE A 78 9.57 3.51 1.02
CA ILE A 78 10.81 2.75 1.06
C ILE A 78 11.28 2.37 -0.35
N GLN A 79 10.34 2.07 -1.25
CA GLN A 79 10.66 1.84 -2.64
C GLN A 79 11.35 3.04 -3.27
N THR A 80 10.80 4.24 -3.06
CA THR A 80 11.33 5.48 -3.64
C THR A 80 12.65 5.90 -2.99
N GLU A 81 12.80 5.75 -1.67
CA GLU A 81 13.96 6.22 -0.92
C GLU A 81 15.17 5.28 -0.96
N ILE A 82 14.93 3.97 -1.15
CA ILE A 82 15.97 2.94 -1.02
C ILE A 82 15.98 2.00 -2.21
N VAL A 83 14.86 1.31 -2.49
CA VAL A 83 14.88 0.19 -3.45
C VAL A 83 15.17 0.67 -4.88
N TYR A 84 14.45 1.66 -5.38
CA TYR A 84 14.69 2.20 -6.71
C TYR A 84 16.04 2.92 -6.82
N PRO A 85 16.51 3.70 -5.81
CA PRO A 85 17.85 4.26 -5.83
C PRO A 85 18.99 3.24 -5.95
N ILE A 86 18.81 2.01 -5.44
CA ILE A 86 19.77 0.92 -5.63
C ILE A 86 19.52 0.20 -6.97
N GLY A 87 18.25 -0.02 -7.30
CA GLY A 87 17.84 -0.83 -8.44
C GLY A 87 18.06 -0.19 -9.80
N ILE A 88 17.81 1.11 -9.93
CA ILE A 88 17.96 1.83 -11.19
C ILE A 88 19.42 1.81 -11.66
N PRO A 89 20.42 2.23 -10.86
CA PRO A 89 21.81 2.15 -11.26
C PRO A 89 22.24 0.74 -11.68
N LYS A 90 21.87 -0.28 -10.89
CA LYS A 90 22.22 -1.68 -11.18
C LYS A 90 21.60 -2.14 -12.50
N THR A 91 20.32 -1.83 -12.72
CA THR A 91 19.57 -2.16 -13.94
C THR A 91 20.17 -1.50 -15.17
N LEU A 92 20.44 -0.20 -15.09
CA LEU A 92 21.02 0.57 -16.19
C LEU A 92 22.42 0.06 -16.55
N LEU A 93 23.30 -0.13 -15.56
CA LEU A 93 24.64 -0.66 -15.80
C LEU A 93 24.61 -2.08 -16.37
N TYR A 94 23.69 -2.92 -15.90
CA TYR A 94 23.49 -4.26 -16.46
C TYR A 94 23.15 -4.19 -17.95
N ILE A 95 22.13 -3.40 -18.31
CA ILE A 95 21.68 -3.26 -19.68
C ILE A 95 22.78 -2.64 -20.56
N LYS A 96 23.45 -1.59 -20.09
CA LYS A 96 24.58 -0.96 -20.82
C LYS A 96 25.65 -1.99 -21.14
N ASN A 97 26.07 -2.80 -20.17
CA ASN A 97 27.09 -3.83 -20.38
C ASN A 97 26.63 -4.87 -21.39
N LYS A 98 25.39 -5.36 -21.28
CA LYS A 98 24.82 -6.30 -22.25
C LYS A 98 24.71 -5.73 -23.65
N THR A 99 24.28 -4.47 -23.78
CA THR A 99 24.23 -3.80 -25.08
C THR A 99 25.63 -3.70 -25.69
N LEU A 100 26.64 -3.31 -24.90
CA LEU A 100 28.01 -3.17 -25.39
C LEU A 100 28.68 -4.52 -25.73
N GLU A 101 28.24 -5.64 -25.15
CA GLU A 101 28.69 -6.98 -25.54
C GLU A 101 28.27 -7.34 -26.98
N VAL A 102 27.07 -6.94 -27.40
CA VAL A 102 26.51 -7.33 -28.72
C VAL A 102 26.59 -6.24 -29.79
N LEU A 103 26.66 -4.96 -29.39
CA LEU A 103 26.61 -3.82 -30.32
C LEU A 103 27.71 -3.82 -31.39
N PRO A 104 28.97 -4.23 -31.12
CA PRO A 104 29.99 -4.37 -32.17
C PRO A 104 29.54 -5.28 -33.32
N MET A 105 28.83 -6.38 -33.04
CA MET A 105 28.30 -7.28 -34.07
C MET A 105 27.24 -6.58 -34.92
N TYR A 106 26.32 -5.86 -34.29
CA TYR A 106 25.29 -5.10 -34.99
C TYR A 106 25.88 -3.98 -35.85
N ILE A 107 26.93 -3.29 -35.40
CA ILE A 107 27.63 -2.26 -36.20
C ILE A 107 28.30 -2.89 -37.41
N ASN A 108 29.06 -3.97 -37.22
CA ASN A 108 29.69 -4.69 -38.33
C ASN A 108 28.67 -5.14 -39.37
N ALA A 109 27.56 -5.72 -38.91
CA ALA A 109 26.55 -6.24 -39.81
C ALA A 109 25.75 -5.14 -40.49
N SER A 110 25.34 -4.09 -39.77
CA SER A 110 24.55 -3.00 -40.33
C SER A 110 25.34 -2.19 -41.33
N GLU A 111 26.60 -1.84 -41.03
CA GLU A 111 27.44 -1.06 -41.93
C GLU A 111 27.80 -1.86 -43.19
N ALA A 112 28.06 -3.17 -43.06
CA ALA A 112 28.28 -4.05 -44.20
C ALA A 112 27.03 -4.19 -45.09
N ALA A 113 25.85 -4.43 -44.49
CA ALA A 113 24.60 -4.52 -45.22
C ALA A 113 24.24 -3.20 -45.92
N ASN A 114 24.45 -2.07 -45.24
CA ASN A 114 24.27 -0.73 -45.81
C ASN A 114 25.21 -0.49 -46.98
N ALA A 115 26.49 -0.86 -46.88
CA ALA A 115 27.44 -0.70 -47.96
C ALA A 115 26.99 -1.44 -49.24
N ILE A 116 26.52 -2.69 -49.10
CA ILE A 116 25.95 -3.46 -50.22
C ILE A 116 24.68 -2.78 -50.76
N TYR A 117 23.77 -2.37 -49.88
CA TYR A 117 22.49 -1.76 -50.26
C TYR A 117 22.70 -0.46 -51.05
N TYR A 118 23.53 0.45 -50.52
CA TYR A 118 23.79 1.75 -51.14
C TYR A 118 24.56 1.62 -52.45
N VAL A 119 25.53 0.70 -52.55
CA VAL A 119 26.27 0.54 -53.81
C VAL A 119 25.36 0.02 -54.92
N ILE A 120 24.49 -0.95 -54.65
CA ILE A 120 23.52 -1.47 -55.63
C ILE A 120 22.53 -0.37 -56.01
N LYS A 121 22.02 0.39 -55.02
CA LYS A 121 21.12 1.52 -55.28
C LYS A 121 21.78 2.59 -56.16
N ASN A 122 23.03 2.95 -55.89
CA ASN A 122 23.77 3.92 -56.70
C ASN A 122 23.96 3.43 -58.14
N VAL A 123 24.21 2.14 -58.34
CA VAL A 123 24.28 1.55 -59.70
C VAL A 123 22.96 1.74 -60.43
N ILE A 124 21.83 1.45 -59.78
CA ILE A 124 20.48 1.62 -60.34
C ILE A 124 20.24 3.07 -60.74
N GLU A 125 20.49 4.00 -59.81
CA GLU A 125 20.18 5.43 -59.99
C GLU A 125 21.10 6.10 -61.01
N ASN A 126 22.43 5.91 -60.90
CA ASN A 126 23.41 6.60 -61.74
C ASN A 126 23.51 6.01 -63.16
N ASN A 127 23.19 4.72 -63.33
CA ASN A 127 23.28 4.05 -64.63
C ASN A 127 21.92 3.76 -65.26
N SER A 128 20.81 4.18 -64.62
CA SER A 128 19.44 3.98 -65.10
C SER A 128 19.15 2.52 -65.50
N THR A 129 19.53 1.58 -64.64
CA THR A 129 19.43 0.14 -64.90
C THR A 129 18.36 -0.55 -64.04
N SER A 130 18.10 -1.84 -64.28
CA SER A 130 17.17 -2.63 -63.47
C SER A 130 17.84 -3.17 -62.21
N THR A 131 17.05 -3.41 -61.15
CA THR A 131 17.52 -4.04 -59.91
C THR A 131 18.22 -5.37 -60.19
N ALA A 132 17.62 -6.25 -60.99
CA ALA A 132 18.20 -7.55 -61.32
C ALA A 132 19.57 -7.44 -62.01
N TYR A 133 19.76 -6.43 -62.87
CA TYR A 133 21.05 -6.17 -63.49
C TYR A 133 22.06 -5.67 -62.45
N ALA A 134 21.70 -4.67 -61.64
CA ALA A 134 22.57 -4.10 -60.62
C ALA A 134 23.03 -5.15 -59.59
N GLU A 135 22.11 -5.99 -59.11
CA GLU A 135 22.42 -7.13 -58.24
C GLU A 135 23.37 -8.11 -58.95
N SER A 136 23.08 -8.47 -60.21
CA SER A 136 23.93 -9.40 -60.98
C SER A 136 25.37 -8.88 -61.15
N VAL A 137 25.54 -7.61 -61.55
CA VAL A 137 26.89 -7.05 -61.77
C VAL A 137 27.65 -6.86 -60.46
N PHE A 138 26.97 -6.55 -59.35
CA PHE A 138 27.60 -6.48 -58.03
C PHE A 138 28.27 -7.82 -57.64
N PHE A 139 27.61 -8.95 -57.91
CA PHE A 139 28.18 -10.26 -57.59
C PHE A 139 29.18 -10.77 -58.62
N ASN A 140 28.98 -10.47 -59.91
CA ASN A 140 29.66 -11.18 -61.02
C ASN A 140 30.66 -10.34 -61.82
N ASP A 141 30.63 -9.01 -61.75
CA ASP A 141 31.56 -8.15 -62.50
C ASP A 141 32.93 -8.14 -61.81
N VAL A 142 33.98 -8.36 -62.61
CA VAL A 142 35.37 -8.45 -62.16
C VAL A 142 36.05 -7.08 -62.08
N ASP A 143 35.44 -6.06 -62.68
CA ASP A 143 35.90 -4.67 -62.75
C ASP A 143 34.80 -3.70 -62.23
N PHE A 144 33.95 -4.17 -61.30
CA PHE A 144 32.73 -3.48 -60.83
C PHE A 144 32.99 -2.04 -60.37
N GLU A 145 33.99 -1.82 -59.49
CA GLU A 145 34.34 -0.51 -58.94
C GLU A 145 34.58 0.51 -60.07
N SER A 146 35.33 0.08 -61.09
CA SER A 146 35.69 0.93 -62.23
C SER A 146 34.54 1.12 -63.24
N ASN A 147 33.77 0.07 -63.52
CA ASN A 147 32.68 0.10 -64.50
C ASN A 147 31.52 0.99 -64.04
N PHE A 148 31.30 1.06 -62.73
CA PHE A 148 30.17 1.79 -62.16
C PHE A 148 30.56 3.00 -61.32
N SER A 149 31.86 3.33 -61.22
CA SER A 149 32.38 4.38 -60.34
C SER A 149 31.85 4.22 -58.91
N ALA A 150 31.90 2.98 -58.41
CA ALA A 150 31.39 2.63 -57.09
C ALA A 150 32.45 2.87 -56.00
N ASP A 151 32.00 3.15 -54.79
CA ASP A 151 32.90 3.39 -53.64
C ASP A 151 33.42 2.10 -53.00
N ILE A 152 32.91 0.93 -53.42
CA ILE A 152 33.34 -0.39 -52.97
C ILE A 152 33.44 -1.37 -54.15
N LYS A 153 34.28 -2.39 -53.98
CA LYS A 153 34.43 -3.50 -54.94
C LYS A 153 33.22 -4.42 -54.95
N GLY A 154 32.91 -4.98 -56.11
CA GLY A 154 31.97 -6.10 -56.23
C GLY A 154 32.54 -7.40 -55.64
N VAL A 155 31.69 -8.42 -55.48
CA VAL A 155 32.10 -9.70 -54.87
C VAL A 155 33.14 -10.41 -55.73
N SER A 156 32.89 -10.55 -57.04
CA SER A 156 33.85 -11.17 -57.96
C SER A 156 35.17 -10.40 -58.04
N GLU A 157 35.11 -9.07 -58.13
CA GLU A 157 36.29 -8.20 -58.15
C GLU A 157 37.19 -8.40 -56.92
N PHE A 158 36.62 -8.49 -55.72
CA PHE A 158 37.41 -8.69 -54.49
C PHE A 158 38.11 -10.05 -54.43
N MET A 159 37.44 -11.11 -54.89
CA MET A 159 37.94 -12.48 -54.78
C MET A 159 39.08 -12.80 -55.76
N ASN A 160 39.34 -11.91 -56.73
CA ASN A 160 40.25 -12.17 -57.84
C ASN A 160 41.69 -11.73 -57.54
N SER A 161 42.51 -12.70 -57.13
CA SER A 161 43.95 -12.69 -57.44
C SER A 161 44.25 -13.08 -58.92
N GLY A 162 43.20 -13.18 -59.75
CA GLY A 162 43.19 -13.27 -61.22
C GLY A 162 41.73 -13.33 -61.72
N ALA A 163 41.37 -12.59 -62.76
CA ALA A 163 39.97 -12.32 -63.16
C ALA A 163 39.11 -13.59 -63.41
N ILE A 164 38.27 -13.96 -62.45
CA ILE A 164 37.25 -15.03 -62.53
C ILE A 164 35.89 -14.44 -62.14
N ASN A 165 34.91 -14.59 -63.04
CA ASN A 165 33.50 -14.32 -62.76
C ASN A 165 32.93 -15.46 -61.91
N LEU A 166 32.34 -15.16 -60.76
CA LEU A 166 31.83 -16.17 -59.81
C LEU A 166 30.49 -16.83 -60.23
N THR A 167 29.89 -16.37 -61.33
CA THR A 167 28.71 -16.96 -61.99
C THR A 167 27.50 -17.16 -61.08
N PHE A 168 27.28 -16.25 -60.12
CA PHE A 168 26.04 -16.22 -59.33
C PHE A 168 24.85 -16.05 -60.27
N SER A 169 23.86 -16.94 -60.14
CA SER A 169 22.61 -16.81 -60.90
C SER A 169 21.77 -15.64 -60.37
N ALA A 170 20.86 -15.12 -61.19
CA ALA A 170 19.93 -14.07 -60.75
C ALA A 170 19.07 -14.49 -59.55
N ASN A 171 18.72 -15.79 -59.45
CA ASN A 171 18.02 -16.31 -58.28
C ASN A 171 18.92 -16.30 -57.04
N THR A 172 20.17 -16.73 -57.18
CA THR A 172 21.14 -16.77 -56.08
C THR A 172 21.38 -15.35 -55.53
N THR A 173 21.64 -14.38 -56.40
CA THR A 173 21.86 -12.99 -55.98
C THR A 173 20.62 -12.43 -55.29
N HIS A 174 19.43 -12.64 -55.87
CA HIS A 174 18.19 -12.14 -55.32
C HIS A 174 17.89 -12.74 -53.95
N ARG A 175 18.04 -14.06 -53.78
CA ARG A 175 17.75 -14.75 -52.52
C ARG A 175 18.76 -14.42 -51.43
N LEU A 176 20.04 -14.24 -51.77
CA LEU A 176 21.04 -13.77 -50.80
C LEU A 176 20.67 -12.39 -50.26
N LEU A 177 20.30 -11.46 -51.14
CA LEU A 177 19.99 -10.09 -50.74
C LEU A 177 18.63 -9.97 -50.05
N ASN A 178 17.58 -10.62 -50.56
CA ASN A 178 16.20 -10.38 -50.15
C ASN A 178 15.57 -11.53 -49.34
N GLY A 179 16.27 -12.67 -49.22
CA GLY A 179 15.80 -13.85 -48.50
C GLY A 179 14.93 -14.75 -49.38
N TYR A 180 14.45 -15.84 -48.80
CA TYR A 180 13.60 -16.81 -49.51
C TYR A 180 12.67 -17.55 -48.56
N SER A 181 11.41 -17.73 -48.97
CA SER A 181 10.46 -18.57 -48.23
C SER A 181 10.46 -19.97 -48.81
N TYR A 182 10.85 -20.96 -47.99
CA TYR A 182 10.88 -22.37 -48.36
C TYR A 182 10.14 -23.19 -47.31
N ASN A 183 9.16 -23.98 -47.74
CA ASN A 183 8.29 -24.79 -46.87
C ASN A 183 7.65 -24.01 -45.70
N ASN A 184 7.17 -22.79 -45.96
CA ASN A 184 6.61 -21.87 -44.96
C ASN A 184 7.61 -21.36 -43.91
N THR A 185 8.90 -21.63 -44.08
CA THR A 185 9.98 -21.03 -43.29
C THR A 185 10.63 -19.91 -44.09
N ASN A 186 10.74 -18.72 -43.49
CA ASN A 186 11.44 -17.59 -44.10
C ASN A 186 12.92 -17.65 -43.74
N TYR A 187 13.76 -17.78 -44.76
CA TYR A 187 15.21 -17.76 -44.62
C TYR A 187 15.76 -16.35 -44.86
N PRO A 188 16.84 -15.99 -44.16
CA PRO A 188 17.29 -14.60 -44.09
C PRO A 188 17.84 -14.11 -45.42
N GLY A 189 17.57 -12.84 -45.73
CA GLY A 189 18.28 -12.07 -46.74
C GLY A 189 19.05 -10.94 -46.09
N ILE A 190 20.18 -10.55 -46.69
CA ILE A 190 21.04 -9.48 -46.16
C ILE A 190 20.26 -8.18 -45.89
N PHE A 191 19.28 -7.85 -46.73
CA PHE A 191 18.49 -6.62 -46.61
C PHE A 191 17.35 -6.67 -45.59
N SER A 192 17.21 -7.76 -44.83
CA SER A 192 16.28 -7.80 -43.71
C SER A 192 16.80 -6.94 -42.55
N SER A 193 16.16 -5.79 -42.29
CA SER A 193 16.56 -4.81 -41.27
C SER A 193 18.01 -4.35 -41.43
N VAL A 194 18.30 -3.69 -42.56
CA VAL A 194 19.65 -3.18 -42.91
C VAL A 194 20.23 -2.29 -41.81
N GLU A 195 19.38 -1.52 -41.10
CA GLU A 195 19.78 -0.61 -40.03
C GLU A 195 20.43 -1.32 -38.83
N LEU A 196 20.01 -2.57 -38.57
CA LEU A 196 20.61 -3.41 -37.52
C LEU A 196 21.49 -4.53 -38.08
N GLY A 197 21.43 -4.79 -39.39
CA GLY A 197 22.15 -5.90 -40.00
C GLY A 197 21.62 -7.29 -39.60
N ILE A 198 20.40 -7.41 -39.07
CA ILE A 198 19.82 -8.69 -38.61
C ILE A 198 19.82 -9.73 -39.73
N GLY A 199 19.48 -9.31 -40.94
CA GLY A 199 19.49 -10.18 -42.12
C GLY A 199 20.86 -10.78 -42.42
N LEU A 200 21.91 -9.98 -42.28
CA LEU A 200 23.28 -10.44 -42.45
C LEU A 200 23.73 -11.34 -41.30
N LEU A 201 23.42 -11.00 -40.06
CA LEU A 201 23.74 -11.84 -38.89
C LEU A 201 23.07 -13.21 -39.02
N ASN A 202 21.76 -13.24 -39.27
CA ASN A 202 21.01 -14.49 -39.45
C ASN A 202 21.52 -15.31 -40.65
N TRP A 203 21.94 -14.64 -41.74
CA TRP A 203 22.55 -15.33 -42.87
C TRP A 203 23.90 -15.96 -42.50
N LEU A 204 24.74 -15.23 -41.75
CA LEU A 204 26.03 -15.72 -41.27
C LEU A 204 25.87 -16.90 -40.30
N ASP A 205 24.89 -16.85 -39.40
CA ASP A 205 24.57 -17.95 -38.51
C ASP A 205 24.14 -19.19 -39.30
N PHE A 206 23.19 -19.03 -40.23
CA PHE A 206 22.75 -20.15 -41.08
C PHE A 206 23.87 -20.70 -41.96
N TYR A 207 24.75 -19.83 -42.48
CA TYR A 207 25.94 -20.24 -43.22
C TYR A 207 26.94 -20.98 -42.32
N SER A 208 27.15 -20.53 -41.09
CA SER A 208 28.05 -21.18 -40.12
C SER A 208 27.57 -22.59 -39.80
N ASP A 209 26.27 -22.75 -39.51
CA ASP A 209 25.65 -24.06 -39.27
C ASP A 209 25.83 -25.02 -40.45
N ALA A 210 25.63 -24.51 -41.68
CA ALA A 210 25.82 -25.28 -42.91
C ALA A 210 27.31 -25.55 -43.26
N PHE A 211 28.21 -24.70 -42.79
CA PHE A 211 29.65 -24.90 -42.94
C PHE A 211 30.15 -26.02 -42.04
N GLU A 212 29.66 -26.07 -40.80
CA GLU A 212 29.99 -27.10 -39.81
C GLU A 212 29.32 -28.46 -40.11
N ASP A 213 28.08 -28.45 -40.61
CA ASP A 213 27.34 -29.66 -40.96
C ASP A 213 27.47 -30.04 -42.45
N ASN A 214 28.11 -31.17 -42.74
CA ASN A 214 28.19 -31.73 -44.10
C ASN A 214 26.88 -32.44 -44.55
N GLY A 215 25.80 -32.38 -43.76
CA GLY A 215 24.54 -33.07 -43.97
C GLY A 215 23.37 -32.15 -44.35
N ASP A 216 22.35 -32.10 -43.49
CA ASP A 216 21.04 -31.52 -43.80
C ASP A 216 21.10 -29.99 -43.90
N ASN A 217 21.87 -29.31 -43.05
CA ASN A 217 21.97 -27.84 -43.08
C ASN A 217 22.67 -27.35 -44.36
N ARG A 218 23.70 -28.08 -44.82
CA ARG A 218 24.34 -27.77 -46.12
C ARG A 218 23.41 -27.99 -47.29
N THR A 219 22.68 -29.09 -47.29
CA THR A 219 21.69 -29.36 -48.35
C THR A 219 20.62 -28.27 -48.35
N LEU A 220 20.15 -27.88 -47.16
CA LEU A 220 19.13 -26.86 -47.00
C LEU A 220 19.60 -25.48 -47.50
N ILE A 221 20.80 -25.03 -47.12
CA ILE A 221 21.29 -23.71 -47.56
C ILE A 221 21.49 -23.63 -49.08
N GLN A 222 21.94 -24.74 -49.70
CA GLN A 222 22.06 -24.85 -51.16
C GLN A 222 20.70 -24.69 -51.86
N MET A 223 19.66 -25.35 -51.33
CA MET A 223 18.30 -25.26 -51.86
C MET A 223 17.70 -23.87 -51.64
N VAL A 224 17.91 -23.29 -50.46
CA VAL A 224 17.40 -21.98 -50.08
C VAL A 224 17.99 -20.90 -50.97
N TYR A 225 19.31 -20.87 -51.19
CA TYR A 225 19.96 -19.82 -51.99
C TYR A 225 20.22 -20.20 -53.45
N ASP A 226 19.69 -21.32 -53.94
CA ASP A 226 19.85 -21.76 -55.34
C ASP A 226 21.32 -21.78 -55.79
N CYS A 227 22.17 -22.46 -55.02
CA CYS A 227 23.61 -22.53 -55.26
C CYS A 227 24.19 -23.90 -54.98
N SER A 228 25.36 -24.20 -55.55
CA SER A 228 26.15 -25.38 -55.22
C SER A 228 27.18 -25.03 -54.14
N TRP A 229 27.49 -25.99 -53.27
CA TRP A 229 28.59 -25.83 -52.30
C TRP A 229 29.94 -25.95 -53.00
N GLU A 230 30.02 -26.78 -54.04
CA GLU A 230 31.25 -27.02 -54.82
C GLU A 230 31.68 -25.79 -55.65
N SER A 231 30.76 -24.86 -55.94
CA SER A 231 31.10 -23.61 -56.64
C SER A 231 31.77 -22.57 -55.74
N ASN A 232 31.89 -22.84 -54.43
CA ASN A 232 32.40 -21.93 -53.41
C ASN A 232 31.71 -20.56 -53.40
N GLN A 233 30.52 -20.42 -54.00
CA GLN A 233 29.81 -19.13 -54.11
C GLN A 233 29.51 -18.54 -52.73
N LEU A 234 28.87 -19.31 -51.85
CA LEU A 234 28.58 -18.87 -50.48
C LEU A 234 29.85 -18.63 -49.67
N GLN A 235 30.88 -19.46 -49.87
CA GLN A 235 32.18 -19.28 -49.22
C GLN A 235 32.83 -17.96 -49.64
N ASN A 236 32.86 -17.66 -50.94
CA ASN A 236 33.39 -16.43 -51.48
C ASN A 236 32.61 -15.21 -50.99
N PHE A 237 31.28 -15.31 -50.87
CA PHE A 237 30.46 -14.24 -50.31
C PHE A 237 30.74 -14.03 -48.81
N SER A 238 30.87 -15.11 -48.03
CA SER A 238 31.26 -15.01 -46.62
C SER A 238 32.66 -14.40 -46.43
N ALA A 239 33.61 -14.75 -47.31
CA ALA A 239 34.96 -14.20 -47.33
C ALA A 239 34.96 -12.71 -47.71
N TYR A 240 34.12 -12.31 -48.67
CA TYR A 240 33.90 -10.90 -49.02
C TYR A 240 33.38 -10.09 -47.82
N ILE A 241 32.38 -10.59 -47.10
CA ILE A 241 31.86 -9.92 -45.89
C ILE A 241 32.97 -9.75 -44.85
N LYS A 242 33.67 -10.83 -44.50
CA LYS A 242 34.67 -10.79 -43.43
C LYS A 242 35.93 -10.01 -43.82
N SER A 243 36.52 -10.33 -44.96
CA SER A 243 37.86 -9.83 -45.33
C SER A 243 37.84 -8.50 -46.07
N TYR A 244 36.70 -8.08 -46.61
CA TYR A 244 36.56 -6.78 -47.28
C TYR A 244 35.61 -5.85 -46.53
N LEU A 245 34.35 -6.23 -46.35
CA LEU A 245 33.38 -5.32 -45.74
C LEU A 245 33.76 -4.98 -44.30
N TRP A 246 34.01 -5.96 -43.44
CA TRP A 246 34.37 -5.67 -42.04
C TRP A 246 35.77 -5.08 -41.91
N GLU A 247 36.79 -5.76 -42.45
CA GLU A 247 38.20 -5.37 -42.23
C GLU A 247 38.63 -4.12 -42.98
N ILE A 248 37.93 -3.71 -44.04
CA ILE A 248 38.29 -2.54 -44.83
C ILE A 248 37.17 -1.49 -44.75
N ILE A 249 35.93 -1.81 -45.13
CA ILE A 249 34.87 -0.80 -45.24
C ILE A 249 34.43 -0.30 -43.85
N VAL A 250 33.96 -1.19 -42.97
CA VAL A 250 33.51 -0.84 -41.61
C VAL A 250 34.67 -0.28 -40.79
N LYS A 251 35.84 -0.93 -40.88
CA LYS A 251 37.06 -0.45 -40.21
C LYS A 251 37.46 0.97 -40.61
N ASN A 252 37.44 1.29 -41.90
CA ASN A 252 37.74 2.64 -42.36
C ASN A 252 36.71 3.65 -41.85
N ASN A 253 35.44 3.27 -41.74
CA ASN A 253 34.39 4.16 -41.24
C ASN A 253 34.69 4.61 -39.79
N TYR A 254 34.88 3.68 -38.85
CA TYR A 254 35.14 4.07 -37.46
C TYR A 254 36.54 4.66 -37.25
N THR A 255 37.57 4.18 -37.96
CA THR A 255 38.92 4.76 -37.83
C THR A 255 39.02 6.17 -38.41
N SER A 256 38.26 6.49 -39.46
CA SER A 256 38.18 7.86 -40.02
C SER A 256 37.56 8.87 -39.05
N LYS A 257 36.72 8.39 -38.12
CA LYS A 257 36.14 9.18 -37.03
C LYS A 257 37.06 9.30 -35.80
N GLY A 258 38.23 8.65 -35.84
CA GLY A 258 39.25 8.74 -34.79
C GLY A 258 39.25 7.60 -33.77
N TYR A 259 38.41 6.57 -33.91
CA TYR A 259 38.38 5.42 -33.01
C TYR A 259 39.45 4.39 -33.39
N THR A 260 40.08 3.76 -32.40
CA THR A 260 41.14 2.75 -32.65
C THR A 260 40.59 1.33 -32.69
N THR A 261 39.51 1.07 -31.94
CA THR A 261 38.83 -0.22 -31.87
C THR A 261 37.33 -0.09 -32.18
N LEU A 262 36.70 -1.20 -32.53
CA LEU A 262 35.26 -1.23 -32.78
C LEU A 262 34.47 -1.04 -31.48
N GLU A 263 35.01 -1.51 -30.36
CA GLU A 263 34.44 -1.39 -29.02
C GLU A 263 34.38 0.07 -28.56
N GLU A 264 35.43 0.87 -28.83
CA GLU A 264 35.43 2.31 -28.57
C GLU A 264 34.34 3.03 -29.37
N TYR A 265 34.20 2.68 -30.66
CA TYR A 265 33.14 3.23 -31.51
C TYR A 265 31.76 2.77 -31.07
N ALA A 266 31.60 1.51 -30.66
CA ALA A 266 30.34 0.98 -30.15
C ALA A 266 29.87 1.72 -28.90
N LEU A 267 30.78 2.14 -28.02
CA LEU A 267 30.42 2.96 -26.86
C LEU A 267 29.83 4.33 -27.27
N ASP A 268 30.40 4.99 -28.28
CA ASP A 268 29.86 6.24 -28.81
C ASP A 268 28.50 6.05 -29.50
N VAL A 269 28.36 4.96 -30.28
CA VAL A 269 27.09 4.58 -30.89
C VAL A 269 26.04 4.27 -29.84
N PHE A 270 26.39 3.63 -28.72
CA PHE A 270 25.47 3.40 -27.60
C PHE A 270 24.90 4.72 -27.06
N TYR A 271 25.75 5.70 -26.78
CA TYR A 271 25.29 7.01 -26.28
C TYR A 271 24.45 7.77 -27.30
N SER A 272 24.85 7.72 -28.58
CA SER A 272 24.10 8.35 -29.68
C SER A 272 22.74 7.69 -29.90
N GLN A 273 22.69 6.35 -29.86
CA GLN A 273 21.46 5.58 -29.98
C GLN A 273 20.54 5.84 -28.80
N TRP A 274 21.05 5.80 -27.57
CA TRP A 274 20.26 6.05 -26.36
C TRP A 274 19.61 7.43 -26.36
N SER A 275 20.39 8.47 -26.71
CA SER A 275 19.91 9.86 -26.67
C SER A 275 19.00 10.23 -27.85
N ASN A 276 19.29 9.73 -29.05
CA ASN A 276 18.66 10.27 -30.27
C ASN A 276 18.19 9.19 -31.28
N GLY A 277 18.27 7.90 -30.93
CA GLY A 277 17.83 6.82 -31.82
C GLY A 277 18.61 6.76 -33.14
N THR A 278 19.89 7.15 -33.15
CA THR A 278 20.65 7.41 -34.38
C THR A 278 20.85 6.20 -35.28
N MET A 279 21.06 5.01 -34.70
CA MET A 279 21.25 3.76 -35.45
C MET A 279 19.89 3.17 -35.85
N LYS A 280 18.93 3.19 -34.92
CA LYS A 280 17.56 2.72 -35.15
C LYS A 280 16.58 3.67 -34.48
N PRO A 281 15.86 4.52 -35.25
CA PRO A 281 14.92 5.48 -34.70
C PRO A 281 13.84 4.82 -33.84
N SER A 282 13.35 3.64 -34.24
CA SER A 282 12.34 2.91 -33.46
C SER A 282 12.89 2.20 -32.21
N GLY A 283 14.17 2.39 -31.87
CA GLY A 283 14.83 1.72 -30.75
C GLY A 283 15.25 0.27 -31.01
N ILE A 284 16.26 -0.17 -30.27
CA ILE A 284 16.74 -1.55 -30.20
C ILE A 284 15.96 -2.24 -29.10
N SER A 285 15.39 -3.41 -29.40
CA SER A 285 14.65 -4.17 -28.40
C SER A 285 15.61 -4.94 -27.50
N LEU A 286 15.26 -5.06 -26.22
CA LEU A 286 16.11 -5.74 -25.24
C LEU A 286 16.24 -7.25 -25.48
N ASP A 287 15.29 -7.89 -26.17
CA ASP A 287 15.39 -9.30 -26.59
C ASP A 287 16.56 -9.54 -27.57
N LEU A 288 16.98 -8.49 -28.28
CA LEU A 288 18.15 -8.50 -29.16
C LEU A 288 19.47 -8.28 -28.39
N ILE A 289 19.39 -7.89 -27.13
CA ILE A 289 20.53 -7.55 -26.26
C ILE A 289 20.87 -8.70 -25.29
N GLY A 290 19.90 -9.53 -24.93
CA GLY A 290 20.16 -10.75 -24.17
C GLY A 290 18.93 -11.62 -23.91
N ASP A 291 19.17 -12.90 -23.65
CA ASP A 291 18.13 -13.92 -23.46
C ASP A 291 17.29 -13.73 -22.18
N ASP A 292 17.75 -12.90 -21.24
CA ASP A 292 17.02 -12.56 -20.02
C ASP A 292 15.72 -11.78 -20.31
N PHE A 293 15.61 -11.19 -21.51
CA PHE A 293 14.45 -10.43 -21.94
C PHE A 293 13.59 -11.27 -22.89
N THR A 294 12.69 -12.07 -22.31
CA THR A 294 11.80 -12.96 -23.07
C THR A 294 10.71 -12.25 -23.87
N GLN A 295 10.50 -10.96 -23.61
CA GLN A 295 9.55 -10.11 -24.34
C GLN A 295 10.29 -8.96 -25.01
N ARG A 296 9.76 -8.53 -26.16
CA ARG A 296 10.21 -7.34 -26.86
C ARG A 296 9.89 -6.09 -26.05
N ILE A 297 10.82 -5.73 -25.18
CA ILE A 297 10.78 -4.46 -24.46
C ILE A 297 11.48 -3.43 -25.33
N TYR A 298 10.74 -2.38 -25.68
CA TYR A 298 11.27 -1.18 -26.35
C TYR A 298 11.27 -0.04 -25.35
N GLY A 299 12.24 0.87 -25.46
CA GLY A 299 12.29 2.08 -24.64
C GLY A 299 13.55 2.20 -23.79
N LEU A 300 14.59 1.39 -24.01
CA LEU A 300 15.89 1.68 -23.43
C LEU A 300 16.36 3.09 -23.83
N GLU A 301 16.13 3.47 -25.08
CA GLU A 301 16.47 4.77 -25.62
C GLU A 301 15.43 5.82 -25.26
N VAL A 302 15.89 6.91 -24.65
CA VAL A 302 15.10 8.12 -24.43
C VAL A 302 14.68 8.73 -25.77
N GLY A 303 15.56 8.65 -26.78
CA GLY A 303 15.36 9.27 -28.10
C GLY A 303 14.45 8.52 -29.08
N ARG A 304 13.75 7.45 -28.66
CA ARG A 304 13.02 6.55 -29.55
C ARG A 304 11.86 7.22 -30.29
N ASP A 305 10.96 7.86 -29.55
CA ASP A 305 9.72 8.41 -30.13
C ASP A 305 9.94 9.85 -30.61
N GLU A 306 10.78 10.60 -29.91
CA GLU A 306 11.28 11.90 -30.33
C GLU A 306 12.75 12.04 -29.90
N PRO A 307 13.64 12.62 -30.73
CA PRO A 307 15.01 12.89 -30.33
C PRO A 307 15.04 13.73 -29.06
N SER A 308 15.78 13.27 -28.04
CA SER A 308 15.91 14.02 -26.78
C SER A 308 16.67 15.35 -26.99
N ASN A 309 17.46 15.44 -28.07
CA ASN A 309 18.38 16.55 -28.37
C ASN A 309 19.36 16.86 -27.24
N ILE A 310 19.65 15.87 -26.38
CA ILE A 310 20.69 15.95 -25.35
C ILE A 310 22.04 15.80 -26.04
N THR A 311 23.05 16.54 -25.56
CA THR A 311 24.41 16.44 -26.07
C THR A 311 25.05 15.09 -25.72
N THR A 312 26.06 14.68 -26.51
CA THR A 312 26.82 13.47 -26.20
C THR A 312 27.52 13.57 -24.84
N ASP A 313 28.10 14.72 -24.49
CA ASP A 313 28.76 14.93 -23.19
C ASP A 313 27.78 14.74 -22.03
N ALA A 314 26.59 15.36 -22.09
CA ALA A 314 25.57 15.19 -21.06
C ALA A 314 25.07 13.74 -20.98
N THR A 315 25.00 13.04 -22.12
CA THR A 315 24.68 11.62 -22.15
C THR A 315 25.75 10.79 -21.44
N ILE A 316 27.03 11.02 -21.72
CA ILE A 316 28.13 10.32 -21.04
C ILE A 316 28.05 10.55 -19.53
N ASP A 317 27.82 11.79 -19.10
CA ASP A 317 27.73 12.17 -17.70
C ASP A 317 26.51 11.54 -16.99
N LEU A 318 25.37 11.40 -17.66
CA LEU A 318 24.17 10.71 -17.13
C LEU A 318 24.40 9.21 -16.92
N TRP A 319 25.37 8.64 -17.64
CA TRP A 319 25.77 7.23 -17.57
C TRP A 319 27.10 7.00 -16.83
N ASP A 320 27.63 8.01 -16.14
CA ASP A 320 28.87 7.94 -15.35
C ASP A 320 28.57 7.63 -13.86
N PRO A 321 28.99 6.47 -13.32
CA PRO A 321 28.78 6.14 -11.91
C PRO A 321 29.56 7.04 -10.94
N MET A 322 30.57 7.76 -11.41
CA MET A 322 31.34 8.71 -10.59
C MET A 322 30.65 10.10 -10.49
N ASN A 323 29.75 10.42 -11.42
CA ASN A 323 29.03 11.69 -11.39
C ASN A 323 27.90 11.64 -10.34
N PRO A 324 27.90 12.53 -9.32
CA PRO A 324 26.93 12.51 -8.23
C PRO A 324 25.53 13.02 -8.60
N SER A 325 25.28 13.29 -9.89
CA SER A 325 23.98 13.68 -10.44
C SER A 325 23.48 12.69 -11.51
N SER A 326 24.24 11.64 -11.83
CA SER A 326 23.91 10.68 -12.90
C SER A 326 22.83 9.67 -12.50
N PHE A 327 22.26 8.97 -13.49
CA PHE A 327 21.28 7.91 -13.24
C PHE A 327 21.89 6.64 -12.66
N VAL A 328 23.18 6.41 -12.92
CA VAL A 328 23.92 5.23 -12.48
C VAL A 328 24.70 5.46 -11.18
N ASN A 329 24.38 6.54 -10.47
CA ASN A 329 24.92 6.85 -9.15
C ASN A 329 23.76 6.94 -8.13
N ILE A 330 23.90 6.30 -6.97
CA ILE A 330 22.83 6.26 -5.94
C ILE A 330 22.48 7.67 -5.44
N THR A 331 23.47 8.54 -5.23
CA THR A 331 23.24 9.94 -4.84
C THR A 331 22.59 10.72 -5.98
N GLY A 332 23.01 10.44 -7.22
CA GLY A 332 22.45 11.07 -8.41
C GLY A 332 20.97 10.75 -8.59
N ILE A 333 20.60 9.47 -8.59
CA ILE A 333 19.19 9.06 -8.78
C ILE A 333 18.26 9.57 -7.67
N LYS A 334 18.75 9.70 -6.44
CA LYS A 334 17.99 10.35 -5.35
C LYS A 334 17.65 11.81 -5.67
N LYS A 335 18.57 12.56 -6.30
CA LYS A 335 18.27 13.93 -6.75
C LYS A 335 17.15 13.95 -7.78
N TRP A 336 17.16 13.01 -8.74
CA TRP A 336 16.09 12.90 -9.73
C TRP A 336 14.73 12.61 -9.08
N PHE A 337 14.68 11.71 -8.08
CA PHE A 337 13.45 11.47 -7.33
C PHE A 337 13.00 12.68 -6.52
N ASN A 338 13.91 13.37 -5.82
CA ASN A 338 13.58 14.60 -5.09
C ASN A 338 12.99 15.68 -6.02
N ALA A 339 13.60 15.86 -7.19
CA ALA A 339 13.12 16.79 -8.19
C ALA A 339 11.72 16.39 -8.71
N SER A 340 11.48 15.09 -8.96
CA SER A 340 10.15 14.58 -9.34
C SER A 340 9.09 14.76 -8.23
N GLY A 341 9.51 14.79 -6.97
CA GLY A 341 8.67 15.07 -5.80
C GLY A 341 8.36 16.55 -5.58
N GLY A 342 8.81 17.45 -6.46
CA GLY A 342 8.54 18.88 -6.41
C GLY A 342 9.65 19.75 -5.82
N ASP A 343 10.85 19.21 -5.60
CA ASP A 343 12.02 20.01 -5.21
C ASP A 343 12.57 20.78 -6.42
N ASN A 344 12.04 21.99 -6.61
CA ASN A 344 12.43 22.90 -7.69
C ASN A 344 13.93 23.30 -7.64
N SER A 345 14.57 23.27 -6.46
CA SER A 345 15.99 23.61 -6.36
C SER A 345 16.84 22.48 -6.95
N THR A 346 16.54 21.25 -6.57
CA THR A 346 17.22 20.07 -7.11
C THR A 346 16.97 19.91 -8.61
N GLU A 347 15.74 20.18 -9.08
CA GLU A 347 15.43 20.23 -10.51
C GLU A 347 16.31 21.22 -11.27
N TYR A 348 16.44 22.45 -10.75
CA TYR A 348 17.27 23.48 -11.36
C TYR A 348 18.74 23.06 -11.44
N ASP A 349 19.27 22.47 -10.37
CA ASP A 349 20.65 21.98 -10.32
C ASP A 349 20.90 20.87 -11.34
N LEU A 350 19.95 19.93 -11.50
CA LEU A 350 20.04 18.87 -12.51
C LEU A 350 20.01 19.43 -13.94
N LYS A 351 19.07 20.35 -14.22
CA LYS A 351 18.98 21.01 -15.53
C LYS A 351 20.26 21.77 -15.86
N PHE A 352 20.85 22.46 -14.89
CA PHE A 352 22.11 23.16 -15.07
C PHE A 352 23.28 22.20 -15.28
N ALA A 353 23.40 21.15 -14.47
CA ALA A 353 24.50 20.19 -14.52
C ALA A 353 24.62 19.48 -15.89
N PHE A 354 23.49 19.16 -16.51
CA PHE A 354 23.43 18.46 -17.79
C PHE A 354 23.03 19.36 -18.98
N ALA A 355 23.01 20.68 -18.78
CA ALA A 355 22.60 21.67 -19.77
C ALA A 355 21.25 21.37 -20.45
N LEU A 356 20.27 20.90 -19.67
CA LEU A 356 18.96 20.46 -20.16
C LEU A 356 18.01 21.63 -20.35
N THR A 357 17.25 21.58 -21.44
CA THR A 357 16.01 22.35 -21.59
C THR A 357 14.90 21.73 -20.74
N ASN A 358 13.80 22.47 -20.51
CA ASN A 358 12.62 21.90 -19.86
C ASN A 358 12.11 20.66 -20.62
N LYS A 359 11.99 20.73 -21.95
CA LYS A 359 11.52 19.61 -22.76
C LYS A 359 12.42 18.37 -22.60
N SER A 360 13.74 18.53 -22.68
CA SER A 360 14.67 17.40 -22.55
C SER A 360 14.68 16.82 -21.13
N TYR A 361 14.50 17.66 -20.10
CA TYR A 361 14.35 17.20 -18.72
C TYR A 361 13.07 16.38 -18.53
N ASP A 362 11.94 16.88 -19.02
CA ASP A 362 10.64 16.19 -18.90
C ASP A 362 10.68 14.83 -19.60
N VAL A 363 11.28 14.75 -20.79
CA VAL A 363 11.46 13.49 -21.54
C VAL A 363 12.37 12.52 -20.79
N LEU A 364 13.47 13.00 -20.18
CA LEU A 364 14.34 12.16 -19.37
C LEU A 364 13.64 11.62 -18.12
N MET A 365 12.86 12.47 -17.44
CA MET A 365 12.15 12.08 -16.23
C MET A 365 11.04 11.07 -16.55
N ASP A 366 10.26 11.32 -17.61
CA ASP A 366 9.24 10.39 -18.06
C ASP A 366 9.85 9.03 -18.42
N TRP A 367 10.95 9.02 -19.17
CA TRP A 367 11.69 7.80 -19.48
C TRP A 367 12.20 7.06 -18.23
N LEU A 368 12.80 7.79 -17.29
CA LEU A 368 13.34 7.22 -16.05
C LEU A 368 12.24 6.56 -15.21
N ILE A 369 11.08 7.19 -15.10
CA ILE A 369 9.96 6.68 -14.30
C ILE A 369 9.25 5.55 -15.05
N THR A 370 8.74 5.81 -16.25
CA THR A 370 7.87 4.86 -16.95
C THR A 370 8.62 3.65 -17.47
N THR A 371 9.80 3.88 -18.04
CA THR A 371 10.56 2.81 -18.69
C THR A 371 11.50 2.16 -17.69
N VAL A 372 12.36 2.93 -17.02
CA VAL A 372 13.38 2.32 -16.16
C VAL A 372 12.77 1.79 -14.87
N LYS A 373 12.13 2.64 -14.07
CA LYS A 373 11.60 2.28 -12.76
C LYS A 373 10.43 1.31 -12.87
N ASP A 374 9.41 1.61 -13.68
CA ASP A 374 8.17 0.84 -13.68
C ASP A 374 8.24 -0.43 -14.56
N THR A 375 9.12 -0.47 -15.58
CA THR A 375 9.24 -1.63 -16.49
C THR A 375 10.53 -2.43 -16.31
N LEU A 376 11.69 -1.78 -16.35
CA LEU A 376 12.98 -2.50 -16.40
C LEU A 376 13.46 -2.99 -15.03
N VAL A 377 13.32 -2.16 -13.98
CA VAL A 377 13.76 -2.54 -12.64
C VAL A 377 13.07 -3.84 -12.18
N PRO A 378 11.73 -4.03 -12.27
CA PRO A 378 11.08 -5.27 -11.87
C PRO A 378 11.63 -6.52 -12.58
N VAL A 379 11.96 -6.40 -13.87
CA VAL A 379 12.53 -7.51 -14.65
C VAL A 379 13.92 -7.87 -14.14
N ILE A 380 14.81 -6.88 -14.00
CA ILE A 380 16.20 -7.13 -13.58
C ILE A 380 16.30 -7.50 -12.09
N PHE A 381 15.48 -6.92 -11.22
CA PHE A 381 15.43 -7.27 -9.79
C PHE A 381 15.11 -8.75 -9.59
N SER A 382 14.19 -9.27 -10.39
CA SER A 382 13.72 -10.66 -10.29
C SER A 382 14.75 -11.68 -10.80
N LEU A 383 15.79 -11.25 -11.52
CA LEU A 383 16.87 -12.14 -11.96
C LEU A 383 17.66 -12.68 -10.75
N PRO A 384 18.20 -13.91 -10.82
CA PRO A 384 18.97 -14.49 -9.72
C PRO A 384 20.26 -13.71 -9.45
N PHE A 385 20.80 -13.88 -8.24
CA PHE A 385 22.12 -13.36 -7.88
C PHE A 385 23.21 -13.96 -8.78
N PRO A 386 24.26 -13.18 -9.14
CA PRO A 386 24.56 -11.82 -8.69
C PRO A 386 23.87 -10.70 -9.50
N VAL A 387 23.15 -11.04 -10.58
CA VAL A 387 22.58 -10.07 -11.53
C VAL A 387 21.44 -9.27 -10.91
N GLY A 388 20.40 -9.94 -10.43
CA GLY A 388 19.30 -9.32 -9.69
C GLY A 388 19.40 -9.59 -8.20
N PHE A 389 18.24 -9.73 -7.57
CA PHE A 389 18.04 -10.10 -6.16
C PHE A 389 17.20 -11.38 -6.01
N GLY A 390 16.74 -11.98 -7.11
CA GLY A 390 15.90 -13.18 -7.13
C GLY A 390 14.48 -12.96 -6.61
N MET A 391 14.04 -11.69 -6.54
CA MET A 391 12.74 -11.28 -6.02
C MET A 391 12.30 -9.95 -6.64
N THR A 392 11.01 -9.65 -6.55
CA THR A 392 10.45 -8.38 -7.03
C THR A 392 10.88 -7.20 -6.14
N PRO A 393 10.80 -5.95 -6.64
CA PRO A 393 11.06 -4.77 -5.82
C PRO A 393 10.17 -4.70 -4.57
N THR A 394 8.90 -5.11 -4.67
CA THR A 394 7.96 -5.13 -3.54
C THR A 394 8.33 -6.17 -2.50
N GLU A 395 8.68 -7.39 -2.89
CA GLU A 395 9.16 -8.42 -1.94
C GLU A 395 10.42 -7.94 -1.21
N PHE A 396 11.37 -7.36 -1.94
CA PHE A 396 12.59 -6.79 -1.33
C PHE A 396 12.26 -5.64 -0.38
N THR A 397 11.27 -4.80 -0.69
CA THR A 397 10.79 -3.75 0.23
C THR A 397 10.20 -4.32 1.51
N ILE A 398 9.39 -5.38 1.41
CA ILE A 398 8.78 -6.03 2.58
C ILE A 398 9.87 -6.63 3.46
N ASP A 399 10.84 -7.34 2.87
CA ASP A 399 11.99 -7.89 3.61
C ASP A 399 12.77 -6.79 4.33
N LEU A 400 13.01 -5.67 3.65
CA LEU A 400 13.72 -4.52 4.23
C LEU A 400 12.91 -3.85 5.35
N LEU A 401 11.60 -3.71 5.19
CA LEU A 401 10.70 -3.15 6.19
C LEU A 401 10.66 -4.02 7.45
N LEU A 402 10.57 -5.34 7.29
CA LEU A 402 10.54 -6.29 8.41
C LEU A 402 11.88 -6.37 9.13
N ASP A 403 12.99 -6.35 8.39
CA ASP A 403 14.33 -6.30 9.00
C ASP A 403 14.58 -4.95 9.70
N GLN A 404 14.13 -3.83 9.10
CA GLN A 404 14.17 -2.52 9.74
C GLN A 404 13.31 -2.49 11.01
N TRP A 405 12.09 -3.03 10.96
CA TRP A 405 11.18 -3.12 12.10
C TRP A 405 11.80 -3.91 13.26
N ALA A 406 12.36 -5.09 12.99
CA ALA A 406 12.93 -5.96 14.02
C ALA A 406 14.28 -5.44 14.55
N ASN A 407 15.15 -4.94 13.66
CA ASN A 407 16.58 -4.83 13.93
C ASN A 407 17.18 -3.45 13.64
N ALA A 408 16.35 -2.46 13.25
CA ALA A 408 16.76 -1.09 12.94
C ALA A 408 18.03 -1.04 12.06
N THR A 409 18.01 -1.78 10.96
CA THR A 409 19.21 -2.02 10.13
C THR A 409 19.51 -0.91 9.13
N THR A 410 18.49 -0.14 8.74
CA THR A 410 18.58 0.87 7.67
C THR A 410 18.47 2.29 8.21
N PHE A 411 17.52 2.55 9.11
CA PHE A 411 17.31 3.86 9.73
C PHE A 411 17.56 3.76 11.23
N GLU A 412 18.69 4.29 11.70
CA GLU A 412 19.07 4.27 13.13
C GLU A 412 18.06 5.03 14.01
N GLU A 413 17.44 6.08 13.48
CA GLU A 413 16.41 6.88 14.18
C GLU A 413 14.97 6.38 13.95
N GLY A 414 14.81 5.30 13.18
CA GLY A 414 13.52 4.77 12.74
C GLY A 414 12.93 5.47 11.51
N ILE A 415 11.94 4.82 10.90
CA ILE A 415 11.16 5.31 9.77
C ILE A 415 10.15 6.33 10.30
N ASN A 416 10.15 7.51 9.70
CA ASN A 416 9.13 8.52 9.97
C ASN A 416 7.86 8.15 9.20
N LEU A 417 6.79 7.83 9.93
CA LEU A 417 5.49 7.45 9.36
C LEU A 417 4.68 8.66 8.82
N ARG A 418 5.33 9.84 8.71
CA ARG A 418 4.69 11.14 8.49
C ARG A 418 3.77 11.52 9.65
N HIS A 419 3.19 12.71 9.59
CA HIS A 419 2.24 13.21 10.60
C HIS A 419 2.74 13.27 12.05
N GLY A 420 4.07 13.26 12.26
CA GLY A 420 4.66 13.29 13.60
C GLY A 420 4.69 11.93 14.31
N LEU A 421 4.29 10.85 13.63
CA LEU A 421 4.39 9.49 14.14
C LEU A 421 5.82 8.96 13.95
N LYS A 422 6.50 8.73 15.08
CA LYS A 422 7.79 8.02 15.17
C LYS A 422 7.57 6.74 15.98
N GLY A 423 8.27 5.65 15.63
CA GLY A 423 8.27 4.42 16.44
C GLY A 423 7.53 3.24 15.84
N PHE A 424 7.55 3.09 14.50
CA PHE A 424 7.11 1.85 13.88
C PHE A 424 7.97 0.67 14.32
N GLU A 425 9.26 0.89 14.55
CA GLU A 425 10.20 -0.17 14.87
C GLU A 425 10.07 -0.68 16.30
N VAL A 426 10.04 -2.00 16.45
CA VAL A 426 10.27 -2.65 17.74
C VAL A 426 11.75 -2.64 18.14
N GLY A 427 12.66 -2.54 17.16
CA GLY A 427 14.11 -2.62 17.34
C GLY A 427 14.81 -1.32 17.79
N ILE A 428 14.09 -0.34 18.35
CA ILE A 428 14.66 0.94 18.82
C ILE A 428 14.18 1.20 20.26
N PRO A 429 15.08 1.52 21.21
CA PRO A 429 16.52 1.79 21.05
C PRO A 429 17.41 0.53 21.00
N GLU A 430 16.89 -0.62 21.42
CA GLU A 430 17.62 -1.89 21.41
C GLU A 430 17.11 -2.79 20.29
N LYS A 431 18.02 -3.44 19.56
CA LYS A 431 17.67 -4.35 18.48
C LYS A 431 17.10 -5.64 19.07
N THR A 432 15.98 -6.12 18.52
CA THR A 432 15.40 -7.41 18.96
C THR A 432 16.29 -8.60 18.60
N ASN A 433 17.10 -8.48 17.53
CA ASN A 433 17.89 -9.58 16.94
C ASN A 433 17.04 -10.78 16.49
N ILE A 434 15.75 -10.55 16.21
CA ILE A 434 14.86 -11.57 15.65
C ILE A 434 15.24 -11.81 14.18
N THR A 435 15.15 -13.07 13.74
CA THR A 435 15.45 -13.43 12.35
C THR A 435 14.38 -12.88 11.40
N LEU A 436 14.75 -12.57 10.15
CA LEU A 436 13.79 -12.15 9.13
C LEU A 436 12.64 -13.17 8.96
N SER A 437 12.93 -14.47 9.04
CA SER A 437 11.89 -15.51 8.96
C SER A 437 10.88 -15.45 10.11
N SER A 438 11.35 -15.19 11.33
CA SER A 438 10.48 -14.99 12.49
C SER A 438 9.64 -13.70 12.33
N ALA A 439 10.25 -12.61 11.84
CA ALA A 439 9.54 -11.37 11.55
C ALA A 439 8.44 -11.59 10.49
N ILE A 440 8.75 -12.25 9.37
CA ILE A 440 7.74 -12.61 8.35
C ILE A 440 6.57 -13.38 8.97
N ASN A 441 6.83 -14.35 9.85
CA ASN A 441 5.78 -15.12 10.49
C ASN A 441 4.90 -14.29 11.44
N LEU A 442 5.48 -13.30 12.14
CA LEU A 442 4.75 -12.37 13.01
C LEU A 442 3.80 -11.44 12.24
N PHE A 443 4.10 -11.19 10.96
CA PHE A 443 3.27 -10.39 10.03
C PHE A 443 2.62 -11.26 8.93
N ASN A 444 2.28 -12.50 9.25
CA ASN A 444 1.64 -13.41 8.29
C ASN A 444 0.25 -13.85 8.77
N THR A 445 -0.79 -13.44 8.05
CA THR A 445 -2.19 -13.78 8.36
C THR A 445 -2.49 -15.28 8.31
N SER A 446 -1.64 -16.10 7.67
CA SER A 446 -1.78 -17.57 7.71
C SER A 446 -1.24 -18.20 8.99
N THR A 447 -0.49 -17.44 9.80
CA THR A 447 -0.03 -17.86 11.12
C THR A 447 -1.05 -17.40 12.16
N ILE A 448 -1.72 -18.35 12.82
CA ILE A 448 -2.83 -18.09 13.76
C ILE A 448 -2.40 -17.15 14.90
N SER A 449 -1.22 -17.35 15.48
CA SER A 449 -0.71 -16.52 16.60
C SER A 449 0.05 -15.26 16.15
N SER A 450 -0.09 -14.82 14.89
CA SER A 450 0.58 -13.60 14.40
C SER A 450 -0.10 -12.32 14.90
N PHE A 451 0.60 -11.18 14.84
CA PHE A 451 0.06 -9.87 15.24
C PHE A 451 -1.10 -9.40 14.37
N ILE A 452 -1.12 -9.86 13.11
CA ILE A 452 -2.09 -9.44 12.10
C ILE A 452 -3.20 -10.46 11.90
N HIS A 453 -3.26 -11.48 12.75
CA HIS A 453 -4.38 -12.40 12.84
C HIS A 453 -5.25 -12.03 14.04
N ARG A 454 -6.57 -11.96 13.84
CA ARG A 454 -7.50 -11.50 14.88
C ARG A 454 -7.51 -12.40 16.12
N ASP A 455 -7.45 -13.72 15.94
CA ASP A 455 -7.35 -14.63 17.09
C ASP A 455 -5.93 -14.59 17.69
N GLY A 456 -4.92 -14.28 16.87
CA GLY A 456 -3.54 -14.24 17.32
C GLY A 456 -3.28 -13.11 18.29
N ILE A 457 -3.82 -11.91 18.04
CA ILE A 457 -3.65 -10.79 18.97
C ILE A 457 -4.27 -11.07 20.35
N LEU A 458 -5.30 -11.92 20.43
CA LEU A 458 -5.86 -12.38 21.70
C LEU A 458 -4.85 -13.25 22.47
N ASP A 459 -4.17 -14.17 21.79
CA ASP A 459 -3.08 -14.95 22.41
C ASP A 459 -2.00 -14.02 23.01
N TRP A 460 -1.64 -12.95 22.29
CA TRP A 460 -0.66 -11.96 22.78
C TRP A 460 -1.16 -11.17 23.98
N ILE A 461 -2.46 -10.83 24.04
CA ILE A 461 -3.07 -10.16 25.18
C ILE A 461 -3.06 -11.09 26.40
N ASP A 462 -3.48 -12.35 26.25
CA ASP A 462 -3.52 -13.34 27.33
C ASP A 462 -2.10 -13.60 27.88
N ALA A 463 -1.12 -13.77 26.99
CA ALA A 463 0.27 -13.93 27.38
C ALA A 463 0.83 -12.70 28.13
N TYR A 464 0.49 -11.49 27.68
CA TYR A 464 0.89 -10.24 28.37
C TYR A 464 0.21 -10.08 29.73
N GLN A 465 -1.04 -10.55 29.88
CA GLN A 465 -1.78 -10.55 31.15
C GLN A 465 -1.34 -11.66 32.11
N GLY A 466 -0.42 -12.52 31.70
CA GLY A 466 0.25 -13.49 32.56
C GLY A 466 -0.15 -14.95 32.35
N ASP A 467 -0.84 -15.28 31.24
CA ASP A 467 -1.02 -16.67 30.84
C ASP A 467 0.31 -17.28 30.35
N THR A 468 0.91 -18.09 31.22
CA THR A 468 2.20 -18.73 30.95
C THR A 468 2.13 -19.80 29.87
N ASP A 469 0.99 -20.46 29.67
CA ASP A 469 0.88 -21.51 28.65
C ASP A 469 0.88 -20.86 27.26
N THR A 470 0.05 -19.84 27.08
CA THR A 470 -0.01 -19.04 25.84
C THR A 470 1.33 -18.33 25.55
N GLN A 471 2.01 -17.80 26.57
CA GLN A 471 3.35 -17.23 26.41
C GLN A 471 4.36 -18.27 25.87
N ASN A 472 4.38 -19.49 26.43
CA ASN A 472 5.30 -20.54 25.98
C ASN A 472 5.02 -20.96 24.53
N ASP A 473 3.75 -21.03 24.14
CA ASP A 473 3.34 -21.35 22.78
C ASP A 473 3.81 -20.28 21.78
N ILE A 474 3.67 -18.99 22.12
CA ILE A 474 4.19 -17.87 21.32
C ILE A 474 5.72 -17.94 21.19
N LEU A 475 6.44 -18.09 22.31
CA LEU A 475 7.91 -18.17 22.32
C LEU A 475 8.40 -19.31 21.40
N SER A 476 7.74 -20.47 21.46
CA SER A 476 8.11 -21.62 20.65
C SER A 476 7.77 -21.45 19.17
N THR A 477 6.61 -20.86 18.86
CA THR A 477 6.11 -20.66 17.49
C THR A 477 7.00 -19.72 16.68
N PHE A 478 7.45 -18.63 17.32
CA PHE A 478 8.26 -17.60 16.66
C PHE A 478 9.76 -17.73 16.94
N ASN A 479 10.16 -18.74 17.74
CA ASN A 479 11.53 -18.98 18.19
C ASN A 479 12.14 -17.73 18.85
N LEU A 480 11.43 -17.22 19.86
CA LEU A 480 11.79 -16.05 20.64
C LEU A 480 12.35 -16.45 21.99
N ASP A 481 13.19 -15.60 22.58
CA ASP A 481 13.47 -15.62 24.01
C ASP A 481 12.57 -14.65 24.80
N LEU A 482 12.63 -14.70 26.12
CA LEU A 482 11.82 -13.84 26.99
C LEU A 482 12.12 -12.36 26.79
N THR A 483 13.38 -11.98 26.55
CA THR A 483 13.73 -10.58 26.32
C THR A 483 13.12 -10.08 25.01
N GLN A 484 13.17 -10.89 23.96
CA GLN A 484 12.53 -10.59 22.68
C GLN A 484 11.00 -10.50 22.83
N PHE A 485 10.39 -11.42 23.57
CA PHE A 485 8.96 -11.38 23.88
C PHE A 485 8.58 -10.08 24.59
N ASP A 486 9.30 -9.71 25.66
CA ASP A 486 9.05 -8.49 26.43
C ASP A 486 9.11 -7.25 25.52
N MET A 487 10.13 -7.16 24.65
CA MET A 487 10.26 -6.07 23.67
C MET A 487 9.07 -6.00 22.69
N LEU A 488 8.62 -7.16 22.20
CA LEU A 488 7.47 -7.23 21.29
C LEU A 488 6.17 -6.83 21.99
N THR A 489 5.94 -7.29 23.22
CA THR A 489 4.75 -6.92 23.99
C THR A 489 4.76 -5.45 24.40
N ASP A 490 5.92 -4.89 24.75
CA ASP A 490 6.06 -3.46 24.99
C ASP A 490 5.73 -2.67 23.72
N TRP A 491 6.24 -3.10 22.57
CA TRP A 491 5.94 -2.44 21.31
C TRP A 491 4.45 -2.53 20.94
N LEU A 492 3.81 -3.70 21.06
CA LEU A 492 2.38 -3.86 20.79
C LEU A 492 1.51 -3.05 21.76
N PHE A 493 1.71 -3.22 23.06
CA PHE A 493 0.76 -2.76 24.07
C PHE A 493 1.13 -1.42 24.70
N ILE A 494 2.32 -0.88 24.44
CA ILE A 494 2.70 0.48 24.84
C ILE A 494 2.78 1.38 23.61
N THR A 495 3.58 1.01 22.61
CA THR A 495 3.81 1.87 21.43
C THR A 495 2.60 1.86 20.50
N MET A 496 2.20 0.71 19.98
CA MET A 496 1.10 0.63 19.00
C MET A 496 -0.23 1.02 19.63
N ARG A 497 -0.56 0.40 20.76
CA ARG A 497 -1.81 0.61 21.49
C ARG A 497 -2.04 2.06 21.89
N TYR A 498 -1.11 2.68 22.63
CA TYR A 498 -1.37 4.01 23.21
C TYR A 498 -0.87 5.18 22.37
N ASN A 499 0.03 4.95 21.40
CA ASN A 499 0.58 6.05 20.60
C ASN A 499 0.18 5.98 19.12
N VAL A 500 0.13 4.81 18.49
CA VAL A 500 -0.09 4.72 17.04
C VAL A 500 -1.57 4.66 16.70
N ILE A 501 -2.32 3.75 17.32
CA ILE A 501 -3.74 3.51 17.00
C ILE A 501 -4.61 4.75 17.26
N PRO A 502 -4.50 5.49 18.38
CA PRO A 502 -5.29 6.70 18.60
C PRO A 502 -5.04 7.78 17.55
N ASN A 503 -3.78 7.94 17.14
CA ASN A 503 -3.39 8.93 16.15
C ASN A 503 -3.89 8.57 14.75
N ILE A 504 -3.75 7.30 14.34
CA ILE A 504 -4.28 6.82 13.05
C ILE A 504 -5.80 6.95 13.03
N THR A 505 -6.49 6.58 14.11
CA THR A 505 -7.94 6.76 14.25
C THR A 505 -8.32 8.23 14.05
N ALA A 506 -7.64 9.15 14.75
CA ALA A 506 -7.90 10.58 14.62
C ALA A 506 -7.66 11.14 13.21
N ILE A 507 -6.68 10.61 12.47
CA ILE A 507 -6.43 10.98 11.08
C ILE A 507 -7.55 10.47 10.16
N LEU A 508 -7.99 9.22 10.35
CA LEU A 508 -8.98 8.58 9.48
C LEU A 508 -10.41 9.08 9.74
N THR A 509 -10.79 9.30 10.99
CA THR A 509 -12.15 9.68 11.38
C THR A 509 -12.31 11.18 11.62
N GLY A 510 -11.20 11.90 11.85
CA GLY A 510 -11.23 13.29 12.30
C GLY A 510 -11.59 13.47 13.79
N SER A 511 -11.69 12.38 14.56
CA SER A 511 -12.10 12.38 15.97
C SER A 511 -11.08 11.64 16.86
N SER A 512 -10.92 12.03 18.12
CA SER A 512 -10.11 11.25 19.07
C SER A 512 -10.67 9.83 19.25
N MET A 513 -9.84 8.90 19.75
CA MET A 513 -10.28 7.53 20.03
C MET A 513 -11.44 7.51 21.04
N ARG A 514 -11.34 8.27 22.14
CA ARG A 514 -12.45 8.42 23.09
C ARG A 514 -13.75 8.92 22.46
N ASN A 515 -13.71 9.91 21.56
CA ASN A 515 -14.92 10.39 20.88
C ASN A 515 -15.47 9.34 19.90
N TYR A 516 -14.58 8.57 19.26
CA TYR A 516 -14.99 7.45 18.42
C TYR A 516 -15.69 6.36 19.26
N ALA A 517 -15.10 5.98 20.40
CA ALA A 517 -15.69 5.04 21.34
C ALA A 517 -17.03 5.53 21.91
N GLN A 518 -17.18 6.83 22.16
CA GLN A 518 -18.44 7.42 22.60
C GLN A 518 -19.55 7.32 21.53
N ASN A 519 -19.22 7.57 20.26
CA ASN A 519 -20.17 7.36 19.16
C ASN A 519 -20.55 5.89 18.98
N GLU A 520 -19.58 4.99 19.16
CA GLU A 520 -19.82 3.54 19.14
C GLU A 520 -20.68 3.11 20.34
N PHE A 521 -20.50 3.70 21.53
CA PHE A 521 -21.40 3.53 22.68
C PHE A 521 -22.83 3.96 22.34
N TYR A 522 -23.03 5.14 21.75
CA TYR A 522 -24.36 5.60 21.36
C TYR A 522 -25.01 4.69 20.31
N THR A 523 -24.22 4.17 19.37
CA THR A 523 -24.66 3.20 18.37
C THR A 523 -25.02 1.86 19.01
N GLN A 524 -24.22 1.42 19.98
CA GLN A 524 -24.45 0.19 20.73
C GLN A 524 -25.71 0.31 21.59
N TRP A 525 -25.90 1.45 22.25
CA TRP A 525 -27.03 1.68 23.14
C TRP A 525 -28.37 1.69 22.37
N SER A 526 -28.43 2.29 21.18
CA SER A 526 -29.68 2.34 20.40
C SER A 526 -29.95 1.12 19.54
N ASP A 527 -28.93 0.60 18.86
CA ASP A 527 -29.09 -0.40 17.79
C ASP A 527 -28.54 -1.78 18.13
N ALA A 528 -27.88 -1.94 19.30
CA ALA A 528 -27.19 -3.17 19.71
C ALA A 528 -26.24 -3.73 18.63
N ARG A 529 -25.55 -2.83 17.91
CA ARG A 529 -24.84 -3.16 16.67
C ARG A 529 -23.51 -3.90 16.89
N ILE A 530 -22.79 -3.57 17.95
CA ILE A 530 -21.44 -4.07 18.25
C ILE A 530 -21.54 -5.40 19.00
N PHE A 531 -22.45 -5.47 19.96
CA PHE A 531 -22.77 -6.66 20.74
C PHE A 531 -24.28 -6.91 20.69
N GLU A 532 -24.71 -8.00 20.05
CA GLU A 532 -26.13 -8.37 19.93
C GLU A 532 -26.77 -8.63 21.31
N ASP A 533 -25.95 -9.08 22.27
CA ASP A 533 -26.25 -9.32 23.67
C ASP A 533 -25.72 -8.15 24.55
N GLY A 534 -25.69 -6.92 24.04
CA GLY A 534 -25.25 -5.71 24.78
C GLY A 534 -23.83 -5.71 25.39
N LEU A 535 -23.47 -4.63 26.10
CA LEU A 535 -22.15 -4.51 26.74
C LEU A 535 -22.23 -4.97 28.21
N VAL A 536 -21.43 -5.96 28.60
CA VAL A 536 -21.32 -6.42 29.99
C VAL A 536 -20.24 -5.61 30.69
N LEU A 537 -20.62 -4.70 31.60
CA LEU A 537 -19.65 -4.00 32.44
C LEU A 537 -19.15 -4.92 33.54
N GLY A 538 -17.83 -4.85 33.80
CA GLY A 538 -17.17 -5.61 34.84
C GLY A 538 -17.59 -5.23 36.27
N PRO A 539 -16.95 -5.84 37.29
CA PRO A 539 -17.38 -5.78 38.70
C PRO A 539 -17.19 -4.42 39.41
N VAL A 540 -16.79 -3.36 38.70
CA VAL A 540 -16.19 -2.14 39.29
C VAL A 540 -17.20 -1.23 40.01
N LEU A 541 -18.51 -1.42 39.84
CA LEU A 541 -19.55 -0.65 40.56
C LEU A 541 -20.36 -1.48 41.59
N GLY A 542 -19.90 -2.67 41.97
CA GLY A 542 -20.73 -3.59 42.78
C GLY A 542 -21.84 -4.29 41.97
N LEU A 543 -21.66 -4.33 40.64
CA LEU A 543 -22.53 -4.98 39.66
C LEU A 543 -22.57 -6.53 39.78
N ASP A 544 -21.82 -7.12 40.71
CA ASP A 544 -21.84 -8.56 41.03
C ASP A 544 -23.26 -9.10 41.35
N LEU A 545 -24.19 -8.22 41.74
CA LEU A 545 -25.57 -8.57 42.08
C LEU A 545 -26.45 -8.86 40.84
N VAL A 546 -25.99 -8.50 39.63
CA VAL A 546 -26.72 -8.73 38.39
C VAL A 546 -25.76 -9.24 37.31
N SER A 547 -25.18 -10.43 37.52
CA SER A 547 -24.63 -11.20 36.40
C SER A 547 -25.74 -11.34 35.35
N GLU A 548 -25.48 -10.99 34.08
CA GLU A 548 -26.43 -10.98 32.93
C GLU A 548 -27.12 -9.62 32.61
N TRP A 549 -26.69 -8.49 33.20
CA TRP A 549 -27.21 -7.18 32.79
C TRP A 549 -26.36 -6.54 31.69
N GLU A 550 -27.03 -6.16 30.59
CA GLU A 550 -26.41 -5.70 29.35
C GLU A 550 -26.76 -4.23 29.11
N ILE A 551 -25.78 -3.39 28.79
CA ILE A 551 -26.06 -2.00 28.42
C ILE A 551 -26.57 -1.94 26.98
N GLY A 552 -27.83 -1.58 26.84
CA GLY A 552 -28.50 -1.29 25.58
C GLY A 552 -30.01 -1.29 25.76
N ILE A 553 -30.71 -0.62 24.85
CA ILE A 553 -32.16 -0.81 24.72
C ILE A 553 -32.36 -2.28 24.30
N PRO A 554 -33.12 -3.10 25.06
CA PRO A 554 -33.15 -4.58 24.90
C PRO A 554 -33.74 -5.08 23.57
N ILE A 555 -34.14 -4.17 22.69
CA ILE A 555 -34.64 -4.44 21.35
C ILE A 555 -34.04 -3.34 20.47
N LYS A 556 -33.48 -3.73 19.31
CA LYS A 556 -33.01 -2.78 18.27
C LYS A 556 -34.04 -1.67 18.08
N SER A 557 -33.72 -0.48 18.58
CA SER A 557 -34.57 0.69 18.40
C SER A 557 -34.39 1.24 16.99
N ASN A 558 -35.24 2.16 16.53
CA ASN A 558 -34.96 2.94 15.31
C ASN A 558 -34.34 4.31 15.67
N ILE A 559 -33.76 4.43 16.86
CA ILE A 559 -33.11 5.64 17.35
C ILE A 559 -31.73 5.71 16.69
N ASP A 560 -31.54 6.67 15.80
CA ASP A 560 -30.23 6.89 15.20
C ASP A 560 -29.22 7.46 16.22
N VAL A 561 -27.94 7.36 15.88
CA VAL A 561 -26.82 7.80 16.73
C VAL A 561 -26.94 9.26 17.16
N SER A 562 -27.45 10.14 16.28
CA SER A 562 -27.59 11.56 16.61
C SER A 562 -28.64 11.78 17.69
N LYS A 563 -29.75 11.05 17.65
CA LYS A 563 -30.78 11.08 18.70
C LYS A 563 -30.28 10.49 20.01
N SER A 564 -29.49 9.41 19.96
CA SER A 564 -28.81 8.86 21.14
C SER A 564 -27.89 9.88 21.79
N GLU A 565 -27.03 10.55 21.00
CA GLU A 565 -26.16 11.63 21.50
C GLU A 565 -26.99 12.73 22.19
N TYR A 566 -28.11 13.15 21.60
CA TYR A 566 -29.01 14.13 22.21
C TYR A 566 -29.66 13.65 23.53
N LEU A 567 -29.99 12.36 23.64
CA LEU A 567 -30.57 11.78 24.85
C LEU A 567 -29.56 11.73 25.99
N TRP A 568 -28.30 11.44 25.68
CA TRP A 568 -27.21 11.31 26.66
C TRP A 568 -26.52 12.65 26.98
N ASN A 569 -26.77 13.71 26.20
CA ASN A 569 -26.17 15.02 26.42
C ASN A 569 -26.71 15.70 27.70
N GLU A 570 -25.88 15.87 28.72
CA GLU A 570 -26.24 16.51 30.00
C GLU A 570 -26.75 17.97 29.88
N ASP A 571 -26.39 18.68 28.80
CA ASP A 571 -26.80 20.07 28.58
C ASP A 571 -28.26 20.20 28.12
N GLU A 572 -28.90 19.09 27.73
CA GLU A 572 -30.28 19.08 27.22
C GLU A 572 -31.31 18.94 28.34
N ASP A 573 -32.36 19.77 28.29
CA ASP A 573 -33.42 19.82 29.32
C ASP A 573 -34.20 18.49 29.47
N TYR A 574 -34.15 17.62 28.46
CA TYR A 574 -34.82 16.31 28.39
C TYR A 574 -33.83 15.13 28.40
N SER A 575 -32.57 15.39 28.72
CA SER A 575 -31.52 14.37 28.85
C SER A 575 -31.88 13.26 29.85
N ILE A 576 -31.44 12.04 29.56
CA ILE A 576 -31.56 10.92 30.52
C ILE A 576 -30.43 10.94 31.54
N THR A 577 -29.31 11.61 31.27
CA THR A 577 -28.19 11.73 32.21
C THR A 577 -28.32 12.94 33.13
N HIS A 578 -29.04 14.00 32.73
CA HIS A 578 -29.26 15.16 33.60
C HIS A 578 -30.42 14.96 34.59
N PHE A 579 -30.22 15.31 35.88
CA PHE A 579 -31.23 15.12 36.93
C PHE A 579 -32.62 15.69 36.60
N LYS A 580 -32.70 16.87 35.97
CA LYS A 580 -34.00 17.46 35.59
C LYS A 580 -34.65 16.72 34.43
N GLY A 581 -33.85 16.29 33.46
CA GLY A 581 -34.33 15.55 32.31
C GLY A 581 -34.86 14.19 32.73
N ILE A 582 -34.12 13.42 33.53
CA ILE A 582 -34.59 12.11 33.99
C ILE A 582 -35.82 12.20 34.92
N SER A 583 -35.96 13.30 35.66
CA SER A 583 -37.20 13.60 36.39
C SER A 583 -38.40 13.77 35.45
N LEU A 584 -38.21 14.35 34.26
CA LEU A 584 -39.26 14.41 33.22
C LEU A 584 -39.60 13.01 32.71
N TRP A 585 -38.60 12.15 32.50
CA TRP A 585 -38.81 10.76 32.07
C TRP A 585 -39.62 9.95 33.09
N PHE A 586 -39.27 10.01 34.39
CA PHE A 586 -40.07 9.34 35.42
C PHE A 586 -41.45 9.95 35.58
N LYS A 587 -41.59 11.26 35.37
CA LYS A 587 -42.90 11.93 35.37
C LYS A 587 -43.77 11.50 34.19
N ALA A 588 -43.19 11.28 33.01
CA ALA A 588 -43.90 10.81 31.82
C ALA A 588 -44.61 9.46 32.03
N MET A 589 -44.11 8.61 32.93
CA MET A 589 -44.75 7.34 33.31
C MET A 589 -46.13 7.53 33.97
N LYS A 590 -46.37 8.70 34.58
CA LYS A 590 -47.61 9.02 35.31
C LYS A 590 -48.41 10.16 34.68
N ASP A 591 -47.84 10.89 33.72
CA ASP A 591 -48.41 12.10 33.13
C ASP A 591 -48.29 12.11 31.60
N THR A 592 -49.43 11.92 30.93
CA THR A 592 -49.55 11.92 29.47
C THR A 592 -49.11 13.25 28.83
N SER A 593 -49.19 14.37 29.56
CA SER A 593 -48.74 15.66 29.02
C SER A 593 -47.21 15.76 28.95
N THR A 594 -46.52 15.22 29.96
CA THR A 594 -45.05 15.11 29.97
C THR A 594 -44.56 14.04 28.98
N TYR A 595 -45.28 12.92 28.84
CA TYR A 595 -45.01 11.89 27.81
C TYR A 595 -45.03 12.50 26.40
N ASN A 596 -46.13 13.16 26.03
CA ASN A 596 -46.25 13.80 24.71
C ASN A 596 -45.24 14.94 24.53
N TYR A 597 -44.85 15.63 25.60
CA TYR A 597 -43.82 16.66 25.54
C TYR A 597 -42.47 16.06 25.16
N LEU A 598 -42.00 15.02 25.87
CA LEU A 598 -40.73 14.35 25.54
C LEU A 598 -40.76 13.77 24.13
N GLN A 599 -41.84 13.08 23.77
CA GLN A 599 -42.02 12.49 22.46
C GLN A 599 -41.88 13.49 21.30
N ASN A 600 -42.53 14.66 21.42
CA ASN A 600 -42.50 15.68 20.38
C ASN A 600 -41.17 16.41 20.29
N ASN A 601 -40.45 16.61 21.41
CA ASN A 601 -39.15 17.30 21.38
C ASN A 601 -38.03 16.38 20.88
N LEU A 602 -38.12 15.08 21.14
CA LEU A 602 -37.12 14.09 20.73
C LEU A 602 -37.43 13.42 19.39
N GLU A 603 -38.60 13.70 18.81
CA GLU A 603 -39.09 13.08 17.57
C GLU A 603 -38.98 11.53 17.60
N ILE A 604 -39.37 10.94 18.73
CA ILE A 604 -39.39 9.48 18.95
C ILE A 604 -40.82 8.95 18.86
N SER A 605 -40.98 7.72 18.38
CA SER A 605 -42.26 7.02 18.30
C SER A 605 -42.74 6.55 19.67
N ASP A 606 -44.03 6.20 19.80
CA ASP A 606 -44.58 5.61 21.03
C ASP A 606 -43.78 4.36 21.45
N THR A 607 -43.41 3.52 20.48
CA THR A 607 -42.62 2.30 20.73
C THR A 607 -41.23 2.61 21.27
N GLU A 608 -40.53 3.59 20.70
CA GLU A 608 -39.21 4.01 21.18
C GLU A 608 -39.30 4.63 22.58
N MET A 609 -40.29 5.50 22.81
CA MET A 609 -40.57 6.10 24.11
C MET A 609 -40.83 5.05 25.19
N ASP A 610 -41.69 4.08 24.90
CA ASP A 610 -42.00 2.99 25.83
C ASP A 610 -40.78 2.12 26.13
N THR A 611 -39.95 1.84 25.11
CA THR A 611 -38.75 1.01 25.30
C THR A 611 -37.69 1.73 26.15
N ILE A 612 -37.49 3.05 25.95
CA ILE A 612 -36.60 3.85 26.82
C ILE A 612 -37.14 3.87 28.25
N LEU A 613 -38.45 4.06 28.45
CA LEU A 613 -39.06 4.07 29.78
C LEU A 613 -38.93 2.72 30.49
N GLU A 614 -39.17 1.61 29.79
CA GLU A 614 -38.96 0.26 30.32
C GLU A 614 -37.51 0.03 30.73
N TRP A 615 -36.56 0.48 29.91
CA TRP A 615 -35.14 0.41 30.23
C TRP A 615 -34.79 1.24 31.47
N LEU A 616 -35.23 2.51 31.56
CA LEU A 616 -35.02 3.38 32.72
C LEU A 616 -35.62 2.81 34.02
N ILE A 617 -36.78 2.14 33.93
CA ILE A 617 -37.39 1.45 35.07
C ILE A 617 -36.48 0.32 35.56
N ARG A 618 -35.93 -0.50 34.65
CA ARG A 618 -34.99 -1.56 35.04
C ARG A 618 -33.77 -1.00 35.76
N ILE A 619 -33.19 0.11 35.28
CA ILE A 619 -32.05 0.74 35.98
C ILE A 619 -32.43 1.17 37.40
N ARG A 620 -33.60 1.80 37.54
CA ARG A 620 -34.08 2.23 38.85
C ARG A 620 -34.26 1.06 39.79
N GLU A 621 -35.04 0.06 39.38
CA GLU A 621 -35.49 -1.05 40.23
C GLU A 621 -34.40 -2.10 40.46
N ASP A 622 -33.63 -2.44 39.42
CA ASP A 622 -32.63 -3.50 39.49
C ASP A 622 -31.30 -3.00 40.05
N TYR A 623 -31.03 -1.68 39.99
CA TYR A 623 -29.72 -1.13 40.33
C TYR A 623 -29.75 -0.02 41.38
N VAL A 624 -30.38 1.12 41.08
CA VAL A 624 -30.33 2.29 41.98
C VAL A 624 -30.98 1.99 43.32
N VAL A 625 -32.12 1.29 43.31
CA VAL A 625 -32.86 0.95 44.52
C VAL A 625 -32.11 -0.05 45.40
N PRO A 626 -31.60 -1.20 44.90
CA PRO A 626 -30.78 -2.14 45.67
C PRO A 626 -29.46 -1.54 46.17
N SER A 627 -28.76 -0.74 45.36
CA SER A 627 -27.51 -0.10 45.77
C SER A 627 -27.75 0.90 46.91
N SER A 628 -28.80 1.71 46.81
CA SER A 628 -29.20 2.64 47.87
C SER A 628 -29.65 1.91 49.16
N GLN A 629 -30.30 0.75 49.05
CA GLN A 629 -30.64 -0.10 50.21
C GLN A 629 -29.40 -0.61 50.94
N ASN A 630 -28.42 -1.11 50.19
CA ASN A 630 -27.19 -1.71 50.71
C ASN A 630 -26.27 -0.66 51.34
N GLU A 631 -26.06 0.50 50.70
CA GLU A 631 -25.27 1.60 51.27
C GLU A 631 -25.88 2.17 52.56
N ALA A 632 -27.21 2.17 52.65
CA ALA A 632 -27.94 2.68 53.80
C ALA A 632 -28.17 1.65 54.92
N ASP A 633 -27.79 0.38 54.73
CA ASP A 633 -28.06 -0.76 55.63
C ASP A 633 -29.56 -0.85 56.00
N LEU A 634 -30.43 -0.62 55.02
CA LEU A 634 -31.87 -0.57 55.22
C LEU A 634 -32.51 -1.96 55.02
N PRO A 635 -33.48 -2.36 55.86
CA PRO A 635 -34.13 -3.68 55.76
C PRO A 635 -35.15 -3.77 54.60
N VAL A 636 -35.50 -2.65 53.97
CA VAL A 636 -36.42 -2.48 52.82
C VAL A 636 -36.02 -1.23 52.04
N ASP A 637 -36.33 -1.15 50.74
CA ASP A 637 -36.05 0.02 49.89
C ASP A 637 -36.81 1.25 50.34
N HIS A 638 -36.30 2.41 49.98
CA HIS A 638 -36.90 3.70 50.25
C HIS A 638 -38.31 3.84 49.64
N TYR A 639 -38.63 3.13 48.56
CA TYR A 639 -39.99 3.07 47.99
C TYR A 639 -40.93 2.22 48.83
N THR A 640 -40.55 0.99 49.18
CA THR A 640 -41.30 0.13 50.10
C THR A 640 -41.43 0.78 51.47
N LEU A 641 -40.42 1.55 51.91
CA LEU A 641 -40.49 2.36 53.13
C LEU A 641 -41.47 3.52 52.97
N GLY A 642 -41.42 4.25 51.85
CA GLY A 642 -42.31 5.37 51.50
C GLY A 642 -43.77 4.94 51.33
N ASP A 643 -44.00 3.85 50.60
CA ASP A 643 -45.30 3.21 50.42
C ASP A 643 -45.79 2.60 51.74
N ASN A 644 -44.95 1.98 52.57
CA ASN A 644 -45.39 1.54 53.91
C ASN A 644 -45.71 2.72 54.84
N ILE A 645 -45.03 3.85 54.70
CA ILE A 645 -45.35 5.10 55.40
C ILE A 645 -46.70 5.64 54.89
N PHE A 646 -46.90 5.71 53.57
CA PHE A 646 -48.12 6.23 52.94
C PHE A 646 -49.33 5.31 53.20
N LEU A 647 -49.18 4.00 53.02
CA LEU A 647 -50.18 2.97 53.34
C LEU A 647 -50.44 2.91 54.85
N GLY A 648 -49.42 3.14 55.68
CA GLY A 648 -49.55 3.33 57.12
C GLY A 648 -50.39 4.57 57.49
N PHE A 649 -50.30 5.65 56.71
CA PHE A 649 -51.14 6.85 56.85
C PHE A 649 -52.56 6.68 56.29
N VAL A 650 -52.75 5.86 55.25
CA VAL A 650 -54.05 5.64 54.59
C VAL A 650 -54.89 4.57 55.29
N ILE A 651 -54.28 3.50 55.81
CA ILE A 651 -55.01 2.37 56.44
C ILE A 651 -55.22 2.60 57.94
N ALA A 652 -54.35 3.35 58.64
CA ALA A 652 -54.51 3.63 60.06
C ALA A 652 -54.92 5.09 60.33
N GLY A 653 -56.23 5.32 60.45
CA GLY A 653 -56.80 6.52 61.09
C GLY A 653 -56.51 6.60 62.60
N GLY A 654 -55.24 6.48 63.02
CA GLY A 654 -54.79 6.46 64.41
C GLY A 654 -53.50 7.25 64.60
N VAL A 655 -53.64 8.51 65.00
CA VAL A 655 -52.61 9.56 65.17
C VAL A 655 -51.41 9.19 66.08
N LEU A 656 -51.40 8.04 66.75
CA LEU A 656 -50.39 7.70 67.76
C LEU A 656 -49.28 6.73 67.30
N THR A 657 -49.53 5.86 66.33
CA THR A 657 -48.50 4.93 65.82
C THR A 657 -47.62 5.56 64.74
N GLY A 658 -48.19 6.43 63.90
CA GLY A 658 -47.45 7.20 62.88
C GLY A 658 -46.43 8.17 63.49
N LEU A 659 -46.76 8.81 64.62
CA LEU A 659 -45.80 9.66 65.34
C LEU A 659 -44.64 8.87 65.96
N GLY A 660 -44.85 7.59 66.30
CA GLY A 660 -43.79 6.72 66.81
C GLY A 660 -42.78 6.32 65.74
N VAL A 661 -43.26 5.97 64.54
CA VAL A 661 -42.40 5.59 63.39
C VAL A 661 -41.71 6.83 62.82
N VAL A 662 -42.42 7.95 62.65
CA VAL A 662 -41.84 9.24 62.23
C VAL A 662 -40.85 9.77 63.28
N GLY A 663 -41.08 9.53 64.58
CA GLY A 663 -40.15 9.91 65.65
C GLY A 663 -38.84 9.12 65.65
N VAL A 664 -38.88 7.83 65.29
CA VAL A 664 -37.68 6.99 65.13
C VAL A 664 -36.93 7.37 63.85
N ILE A 665 -37.64 7.61 62.74
CA ILE A 665 -37.06 8.02 61.45
C ILE A 665 -36.43 9.42 61.55
N LEU A 666 -37.11 10.39 62.17
CA LEU A 666 -36.54 11.71 62.44
C LEU A 666 -35.36 11.64 63.43
N GLN A 667 -35.33 10.70 64.38
CA GLN A 667 -34.15 10.48 65.23
C GLN A 667 -32.95 9.91 64.47
N VAL A 668 -33.17 9.10 63.42
CA VAL A 668 -32.11 8.58 62.55
C VAL A 668 -31.60 9.67 61.60
N ILE A 669 -32.51 10.46 61.02
CA ILE A 669 -32.18 11.58 60.13
C ILE A 669 -31.51 12.75 60.90
N PHE A 670 -32.01 13.13 62.09
CA PHE A 670 -31.41 14.20 62.90
C PHE A 670 -30.14 13.80 63.65
N LYS A 671 -29.85 12.50 63.82
CA LYS A 671 -28.53 12.05 64.32
C LYS A 671 -27.42 12.15 63.28
N ARG A 672 -27.74 12.40 62.02
CA ARG A 672 -26.80 12.50 60.89
C ARG A 672 -26.62 13.93 60.35
N LYS A 673 -27.01 14.96 61.11
CA LYS A 673 -26.47 16.32 60.90
C LYS A 673 -25.18 16.53 61.68
#